data_AF-A0A3E4QPD0-F1
#
_entry.id   AF-A0A3E4QPD0-F1
#
_cell.length_a   1.000
_cell.length_b   1.000
_cell.length_c   1.000
_cell.angle_alpha   90.00
_cell.angle_beta   90.00
_cell.angle_gamma   90.00
#
_symmetry.space_group_name_H-M   'P 1'
#
loop_
_entity.id
_entity.type
_entity.pdbx_description
1 polymer ?
#
loop_
_entity_poly.entity_id
_entity_poly.type
_entity_poly.pdbx_seq_one_letter_code
_entity_poly.pdbx_strand_id
1 'polypeptide(L)'
;MSAPEKDRSCSMVNKMRTRAVVTAGLCAALTLTGASVAIAETAIVQPGDGALANQEGDAPSAGESTNDAASSSDAVFASGEGTEQSPYIVSTLEQFKAFRDSVNAGDSYAGKHVKLAASVDLSGEAWVPIGEQARPGAAASYTHYFAGTFDGGATAGVVIKGLNNNGYSAQYVGEQTYGLFGVVKGATIKNVALENVSINASAGDSVGALVGQSGGAINIDSVEIRSGSIFGADGTGGVIGRAYDGATGSVKNCVNKATVTGGTKAAGIVGWTSAPSDGGGVVIENCFNYGAIGGKDTAYASGIVGGGAGPIVKNNKNHGSVESSTVSGGVVASGYAGLKVEGCFNDASISSIGESGFAGGVLGSGASGGAQISGCANTGAVAGAKAAGGIIGGSESSGDFITNGYNAGKISVSNSDGTAAGIYAGNNSSCSVKACYNDGAVDAPAGATTYQIGKSGYWFSGATGSMNQSCYYRQGGEIYLAAADGKDPGTKQELTRTELANALNTAGGVSNYWQAQNGTVQPDSLIAGAMDDESVLEAQILDASGNVIEGYPSLAAAVDAAQDGQTVKLTKGVTLSTAYADDSRYGLNIDKAITLDGAGLTVDCGAFARGIRVAGGGSAEETKKVVFKDIVIVNKVNGGRCVDTRGGYLDVTFNKAVIRETGTGNTSALVIGGNHPDLTSIHITNESALTTGDAGYAFMSFNPVEMTIDGKSRLHGYAALYFKGVDSSAGSKGSRVEVSGGATLESVNPHPAGQNSFGTVVFEDGDINVSVKDANIIASATGASTQSAILFSSYGRQGGNVVKIFDGSNVEVKGELASFADENDQINTVEVSGGTFNVPVDEKYCAEGYRPVDLGDGKYGVEKEYVPPSGGGTTTPSDKTEVEKNPDGSTTTTVTKPDGSQTITHETATGTESVVKKDKDGNVTSTEVSVSKKDAESGKVELPLAAAEPGSDVDKAPAVEVKAPSSVTADKPVQVTVPVAKDEGDEPNYGVVVFAVDAEGNETVIPKCAVDDDGNVVFEATGDVTIKVVDNAKEMPDVKETDWFAGDVVDFATARGIVNGVDMPDGTKQFQGYGKTSRGMFVAMLHNLESNPEAASDASLPDVPENAFYADAAAWALEEGILSGVDMPDGTKEFQGESAVTREQVAVFLMRYADHLGMDVSKRAEIDFPDAGEVSSYAEDAMSWAVASGLFTGDDVTGELNPADGAARAEVATVLMRFINLMYA
;
A
#
# COMPACT_ATOMS: atom_id res chain seq x y z
N MET A 1 5.37 69.74 -24.57
CA MET A 1 4.25 70.71 -24.60
C MET A 1 2.98 69.88 -24.77
N SER A 2 1.94 69.95 -23.96
CA SER A 2 1.72 70.62 -22.67
C SER A 2 0.63 69.85 -21.90
N ALA A 3 0.74 69.80 -20.57
CA ALA A 3 -0.14 69.10 -19.61
C ALA A 3 -1.56 69.76 -19.53
N PRO A 4 -2.53 69.34 -18.66
CA PRO A 4 -2.38 68.46 -17.47
C PRO A 4 -3.57 67.53 -17.06
N GLU A 5 -3.35 66.73 -15.98
CA GLU A 5 -4.27 66.42 -14.83
C GLU A 5 -5.71 65.81 -15.07
N LYS A 6 -6.35 65.02 -14.16
CA LYS A 6 -5.97 64.31 -12.90
C LYS A 6 -7.08 63.33 -12.42
N ASP A 7 -6.70 62.41 -11.53
CA ASP A 7 -7.42 61.87 -10.35
C ASP A 7 -8.86 61.28 -10.39
N ARG A 8 -8.92 59.98 -10.02
CA ARG A 8 -9.61 59.35 -8.85
C ARG A 8 -11.14 59.07 -8.77
N SER A 9 -11.37 57.77 -8.47
CA SER A 9 -12.14 57.20 -7.35
C SER A 9 -13.63 56.83 -7.50
N CYS A 10 -13.95 55.64 -6.96
CA CYS A 10 -15.10 55.21 -6.13
C CYS A 10 -16.52 55.76 -6.46
N SER A 11 -17.60 54.95 -6.43
CA SER A 11 -17.81 53.65 -5.77
C SER A 11 -19.11 52.96 -6.21
N MET A 12 -19.21 51.65 -5.91
CA MET A 12 -20.40 50.96 -5.39
C MET A 12 -21.67 50.70 -6.26
N VAL A 13 -22.02 49.40 -6.29
CA VAL A 13 -23.33 48.81 -5.88
C VAL A 13 -24.45 48.62 -6.92
N ASN A 14 -24.70 47.33 -7.24
CA ASN A 14 -26.00 46.61 -7.39
C ASN A 14 -27.06 47.12 -8.40
N LYS A 15 -27.87 46.28 -9.07
CA LYS A 15 -28.34 44.91 -8.81
C LYS A 15 -29.12 44.36 -10.03
N MET A 16 -29.36 43.04 -10.03
CA MET A 16 -30.56 42.33 -10.55
C MET A 16 -30.82 42.17 -12.07
N ARG A 17 -30.49 40.97 -12.54
CA ARG A 17 -31.41 39.91 -13.05
C ARG A 17 -32.75 40.35 -13.69
N THR A 18 -33.05 39.80 -14.88
CA THR A 18 -34.36 39.14 -15.15
C THR A 18 -34.22 38.00 -16.18
N ARG A 19 -34.89 36.85 -15.95
CA ARG A 19 -34.92 35.63 -16.79
C ARG A 19 -36.02 35.68 -17.87
N ALA A 20 -35.85 34.92 -18.97
CA ALA A 20 -36.82 33.94 -19.56
C ALA A 20 -36.29 33.45 -20.93
N VAL A 21 -35.84 32.19 -21.12
CA VAL A 21 -36.56 30.91 -21.33
C VAL A 21 -37.34 30.82 -22.67
N VAL A 22 -37.07 29.76 -23.48
CA VAL A 22 -38.02 28.84 -24.18
C VAL A 22 -37.41 28.12 -25.42
N THR A 23 -37.20 26.80 -25.28
CA THR A 23 -37.20 25.65 -26.25
C THR A 23 -36.54 25.64 -27.65
N ALA A 24 -35.66 24.64 -27.83
CA ALA A 24 -35.66 23.53 -28.82
C ALA A 24 -35.84 23.74 -30.36
N GLY A 25 -35.02 23.05 -31.15
CA GLY A 25 -35.26 22.82 -32.60
C GLY A 25 -34.10 22.13 -33.34
N LEU A 26 -34.41 21.15 -34.20
CA LEU A 26 -33.44 20.26 -34.88
C LEU A 26 -33.11 20.71 -36.32
N CYS A 27 -31.90 20.37 -36.79
CA CYS A 27 -31.49 20.14 -38.20
C CYS A 27 -31.31 21.30 -39.23
N ALA A 28 -30.17 21.17 -39.94
CA ALA A 28 -29.93 21.41 -41.38
C ALA A 28 -29.51 22.80 -41.94
N ALA A 29 -28.23 22.85 -42.33
CA ALA A 29 -27.71 23.26 -43.65
C ALA A 29 -27.55 24.75 -44.08
N LEU A 30 -26.30 25.08 -44.48
CA LEU A 30 -25.85 26.12 -45.45
C LEU A 30 -26.24 27.60 -45.15
N THR A 31 -25.37 28.62 -45.22
CA THR A 31 -24.35 28.91 -46.26
C THR A 31 -23.39 30.06 -45.86
N LEU A 32 -22.31 30.24 -46.65
CA LEU A 32 -21.22 31.23 -46.55
C LEU A 32 -21.59 32.73 -46.39
N THR A 33 -20.69 33.51 -45.76
CA THR A 33 -20.00 34.77 -46.23
C THR A 33 -19.32 35.47 -45.02
N GLY A 34 -18.23 36.24 -45.08
CA GLY A 34 -17.25 36.55 -46.14
C GLY A 34 -16.62 37.96 -45.96
N ALA A 35 -15.28 38.09 -45.86
CA ALA A 35 -14.43 39.33 -45.97
C ALA A 35 -13.00 39.01 -45.46
N SER A 36 -11.87 38.99 -46.22
CA SER A 36 -11.12 40.06 -46.94
C SER A 36 -10.24 40.95 -46.02
N VAL A 37 -8.95 41.30 -46.29
CA VAL A 37 -8.05 41.07 -47.46
C VAL A 37 -6.56 41.40 -47.12
N ALA A 38 -5.59 40.70 -47.75
CA ALA A 38 -4.15 41.00 -48.02
C ALA A 38 -3.22 41.56 -46.90
N ILE A 39 -1.88 41.48 -46.92
CA ILE A 39 -0.82 41.38 -47.97
C ILE A 39 0.42 40.68 -47.33
N ALA A 40 1.55 40.27 -47.96
CA ALA A 40 2.09 40.40 -49.33
C ALA A 40 3.10 39.28 -49.72
N GLU A 41 3.33 39.18 -51.03
CA GLU A 41 4.54 38.76 -51.80
C GLU A 41 5.60 37.78 -51.26
N THR A 42 5.84 36.71 -52.01
CA THR A 42 7.20 36.33 -52.47
C THR A 42 7.15 35.67 -53.86
N ALA A 43 8.22 35.80 -54.66
CA ALA A 43 8.21 35.56 -56.11
C ALA A 43 8.68 34.15 -56.54
N ILE A 44 8.29 33.77 -57.77
CA ILE A 44 8.55 32.48 -58.43
C ILE A 44 9.92 32.47 -59.13
N VAL A 45 10.74 31.43 -58.94
CA VAL A 45 11.71 30.92 -59.94
C VAL A 45 11.90 29.38 -59.78
N GLN A 46 11.87 28.66 -60.90
CA GLN A 46 12.50 27.34 -61.13
C GLN A 46 13.33 27.44 -62.45
N PRO A 47 14.08 26.40 -62.87
CA PRO A 47 15.21 25.73 -62.20
C PRO A 47 16.49 25.85 -63.08
N GLY A 48 17.60 25.20 -62.72
CA GLY A 48 18.82 25.19 -63.55
C GLY A 48 19.71 23.94 -63.36
N ASP A 49 20.06 23.31 -64.48
CA ASP A 49 20.82 22.05 -64.57
C ASP A 49 22.31 22.14 -64.16
N GLY A 50 22.97 21.02 -63.86
CA GLY A 50 24.46 20.99 -63.90
C GLY A 50 25.25 19.80 -63.33
N ALA A 51 25.27 18.67 -64.06
CA ALA A 51 26.43 17.76 -64.24
C ALA A 51 27.28 17.22 -63.04
N LEU A 52 27.07 15.92 -62.76
CA LEU A 52 28.08 14.82 -62.80
C LEU A 52 29.59 15.13 -62.68
N ALA A 53 30.27 14.50 -61.71
CA ALA A 53 31.59 13.86 -61.89
C ALA A 53 31.90 12.80 -60.80
N ASN A 54 32.57 11.71 -61.18
CA ASN A 54 33.17 10.69 -60.29
C ASN A 54 34.47 11.26 -59.62
N GLN A 55 35.20 10.65 -58.68
CA GLN A 55 35.61 9.24 -58.57
C GLN A 55 36.28 8.93 -57.19
N GLU A 56 36.70 7.67 -57.02
CA GLU A 56 37.29 6.97 -55.85
C GLU A 56 38.59 7.56 -55.25
N GLY A 57 38.90 7.19 -53.98
CA GLY A 57 40.30 7.09 -53.51
C GLY A 57 40.61 7.43 -52.03
N ASP A 58 40.90 6.39 -51.24
CA ASP A 58 41.67 6.29 -49.97
C ASP A 58 42.04 7.51 -49.08
N ALA A 59 41.98 7.26 -47.76
CA ALA A 59 42.45 8.15 -46.69
C ALA A 59 43.98 8.26 -46.59
N PRO A 60 44.51 9.39 -46.06
CA PRO A 60 45.29 9.29 -44.82
C PRO A 60 45.13 10.47 -43.83
N SER A 61 45.93 10.45 -42.76
CA SER A 61 45.77 11.10 -41.45
C SER A 61 46.13 12.58 -41.32
N ALA A 62 45.42 13.24 -40.38
CA ALA A 62 45.87 14.20 -39.35
C ALA A 62 46.72 15.44 -39.73
N GLY A 63 46.19 16.62 -39.38
CA GLY A 63 46.94 17.88 -39.25
C GLY A 63 46.05 19.02 -38.76
N GLU A 64 46.35 19.60 -37.59
CA GLU A 64 45.61 20.74 -37.03
C GLU A 64 46.01 22.08 -37.69
N SER A 65 45.05 22.92 -38.06
CA SER A 65 44.81 24.22 -37.38
C SER A 65 43.93 25.19 -38.20
N THR A 66 42.95 25.78 -37.50
CA THR A 66 42.35 27.11 -37.69
C THR A 66 41.89 27.55 -39.10
N ASN A 67 40.56 27.63 -39.29
CA ASN A 67 39.86 28.92 -39.40
C ASN A 67 38.34 28.74 -39.29
N ASP A 68 37.66 29.79 -38.79
CA ASP A 68 36.27 29.75 -38.36
C ASP A 68 35.25 29.43 -39.47
N ALA A 69 34.43 28.41 -39.20
CA ALA A 69 33.02 28.40 -39.54
C ALA A 69 32.28 27.80 -38.34
N ALA A 70 31.41 28.58 -37.69
CA ALA A 70 30.65 28.11 -36.53
C ALA A 70 29.78 26.90 -36.94
N SER A 71 30.04 25.73 -36.35
CA SER A 71 29.34 24.49 -36.67
C SER A 71 27.95 24.43 -36.04
N SER A 72 27.01 23.84 -36.76
CA SER A 72 25.56 23.87 -36.49
C SER A 72 25.07 23.03 -35.28
N SER A 73 25.92 22.71 -34.31
CA SER A 73 25.55 21.93 -33.12
C SER A 73 24.70 22.73 -32.13
N ASP A 74 25.08 23.98 -31.89
CA ASP A 74 24.57 24.82 -30.78
C ASP A 74 23.11 25.29 -31.00
N ALA A 75 22.55 25.00 -32.18
CA ALA A 75 21.15 25.28 -32.53
C ALA A 75 20.22 24.07 -32.33
N VAL A 76 20.75 22.84 -32.26
CA VAL A 76 19.95 21.61 -32.19
C VAL A 76 19.87 21.07 -30.76
N PHE A 77 20.94 21.21 -29.98
CA PHE A 77 21.06 20.63 -28.64
C PHE A 77 21.46 21.69 -27.60
N ALA A 78 21.00 21.53 -26.37
CA ALA A 78 21.34 22.41 -25.25
C ALA A 78 22.79 22.20 -24.77
N SER A 79 23.30 20.98 -24.88
CA SER A 79 24.67 20.59 -24.51
C SER A 79 24.98 19.16 -24.98
N GLY A 80 26.22 18.70 -24.81
CA GLY A 80 26.64 17.31 -25.02
C GLY A 80 27.46 17.06 -26.29
N GLU A 81 28.17 15.93 -26.33
CA GLU A 81 29.03 15.49 -27.46
C GLU A 81 28.44 14.29 -28.23
N GLY A 82 27.27 13.83 -27.78
CA GLY A 82 26.59 12.65 -28.29
C GLY A 82 27.26 11.33 -27.90
N THR A 83 28.08 11.32 -26.85
CA THR A 83 28.66 10.10 -26.26
C THR A 83 27.75 9.57 -25.14
N GLU A 84 27.98 8.34 -24.68
CA GLU A 84 27.18 7.79 -23.58
C GLU A 84 27.30 8.60 -22.28
N GLN A 85 28.50 9.11 -22.00
CA GLN A 85 28.82 9.92 -20.80
C GLN A 85 28.46 11.41 -20.99
N SER A 86 28.32 11.88 -22.23
CA SER A 86 27.96 13.26 -22.59
C SER A 86 26.94 13.23 -23.75
N PRO A 87 25.70 12.75 -23.50
CA PRO A 87 24.67 12.65 -24.54
C PRO A 87 24.23 14.03 -24.99
N TYR A 88 23.80 14.14 -26.25
CA TYR A 88 23.19 15.37 -26.75
C TYR A 88 21.88 15.64 -26.01
N ILE A 89 21.77 16.80 -25.35
CA ILE A 89 20.62 17.15 -24.52
C ILE A 89 19.59 17.95 -25.33
N VAL A 90 18.34 17.52 -25.28
CA VAL A 90 17.17 18.24 -25.78
C VAL A 90 16.34 18.70 -24.58
N SER A 91 16.07 20.00 -24.47
CA SER A 91 15.34 20.58 -23.32
C SER A 91 14.13 21.44 -23.72
N THR A 92 13.82 21.54 -25.01
CA THR A 92 12.72 22.38 -25.53
C THR A 92 12.08 21.74 -26.76
N LEU A 93 10.83 22.11 -27.05
CA LEU A 93 10.10 21.67 -28.24
C LEU A 93 10.85 22.02 -29.54
N GLU A 94 11.42 23.22 -29.64
CA GLU A 94 12.16 23.64 -30.85
C GLU A 94 13.47 22.86 -31.05
N GLN A 95 14.19 22.52 -29.97
CA GLN A 95 15.34 21.60 -30.06
C GLN A 95 14.91 20.20 -30.47
N PHE A 96 13.75 19.72 -29.99
CA PHE A 96 13.22 18.41 -30.36
C PHE A 96 12.80 18.36 -31.84
N LYS A 97 12.19 19.44 -32.34
CA LYS A 97 11.90 19.65 -33.77
C LYS A 97 13.19 19.72 -34.61
N ALA A 98 14.21 20.44 -34.15
CA ALA A 98 15.51 20.51 -34.82
C ALA A 98 16.22 19.14 -34.87
N PHE A 99 16.14 18.34 -33.80
CA PHE A 99 16.66 16.97 -33.77
C PHE A 99 15.94 16.08 -34.80
N ARG A 100 14.60 16.10 -34.82
CA ARG A 100 13.79 15.43 -35.85
C ARG A 100 14.23 15.84 -37.26
N ASP A 101 14.36 17.14 -37.51
CA ASP A 101 14.68 17.68 -38.83
C ASP A 101 16.11 17.31 -39.28
N SER A 102 17.04 17.15 -38.35
CA SER A 102 18.38 16.60 -38.60
C SER A 102 18.34 15.15 -39.08
N VAL A 103 17.55 14.29 -38.40
CA VAL A 103 17.36 12.89 -38.83
C VAL A 103 16.70 12.81 -40.20
N ASN A 104 15.68 13.64 -40.43
CA ASN A 104 14.96 13.72 -41.71
C ASN A 104 15.78 14.37 -42.84
N ALA A 105 16.89 15.05 -42.51
CA ALA A 105 17.91 15.48 -43.48
C ALA A 105 18.93 14.38 -43.81
N GLY A 106 19.02 13.32 -43.00
CA GLY A 106 19.89 12.16 -43.23
C GLY A 106 21.00 11.93 -42.20
N ASP A 107 21.06 12.69 -41.09
CA ASP A 107 21.92 12.28 -39.98
C ASP A 107 21.28 11.10 -39.23
N SER A 108 21.86 9.91 -39.38
CA SER A 108 21.32 8.70 -38.73
C SER A 108 21.57 8.64 -37.22
N TYR A 109 22.45 9.48 -36.67
CA TYR A 109 22.93 9.40 -35.28
C TYR A 109 23.52 8.01 -34.90
N ALA A 110 23.97 7.21 -35.86
CA ALA A 110 24.57 5.90 -35.60
C ALA A 110 25.72 5.99 -34.57
N GLY A 111 25.59 5.26 -33.46
CA GLY A 111 26.57 5.30 -32.35
C GLY A 111 26.57 6.60 -31.52
N LYS A 112 25.58 7.48 -31.69
CA LYS A 112 25.40 8.70 -30.90
C LYS A 112 24.26 8.54 -29.89
N HIS A 113 24.37 9.28 -28.78
CA HIS A 113 23.39 9.28 -27.70
C HIS A 113 22.68 10.64 -27.62
N VAL A 114 21.35 10.62 -27.54
CA VAL A 114 20.47 11.78 -27.38
C VAL A 114 19.60 11.56 -26.16
N LYS A 115 19.43 12.57 -25.31
CA LYS A 115 18.59 12.51 -24.12
C LYS A 115 17.62 13.69 -24.07
N LEU A 116 16.35 13.41 -23.84
CA LEU A 116 15.34 14.41 -23.50
C LEU A 116 15.44 14.73 -22.00
N ALA A 117 15.60 16.01 -21.66
CA ALA A 117 15.81 16.50 -20.30
C ALA A 117 14.62 17.32 -19.75
N ALA A 118 13.63 17.62 -20.58
CA ALA A 118 12.39 18.29 -20.18
C ALA A 118 11.23 17.81 -21.05
N SER A 119 10.02 17.80 -20.49
CA SER A 119 8.80 17.40 -21.18
C SER A 119 8.51 18.30 -22.39
N VAL A 120 7.91 17.73 -23.43
CA VAL A 120 7.53 18.45 -24.66
C VAL A 120 6.09 18.14 -25.02
N ASP A 121 5.35 19.14 -25.48
CA ASP A 121 3.97 19.00 -25.95
C ASP A 121 3.91 19.18 -27.47
N LEU A 122 3.31 18.20 -28.15
CA LEU A 122 3.12 18.14 -29.60
C LEU A 122 1.67 18.44 -30.01
N SER A 123 0.77 18.74 -29.06
CA SER A 123 -0.67 18.91 -29.30
C SER A 123 -1.03 19.98 -30.34
N GLY A 124 -0.22 21.05 -30.43
CA GLY A 124 -0.36 22.12 -31.42
C GLY A 124 0.48 21.93 -32.70
N GLU A 125 1.29 20.88 -32.78
CA GLU A 125 2.26 20.67 -33.86
C GLU A 125 1.76 19.67 -34.91
N ALA A 126 1.99 19.99 -36.18
CA ALA A 126 1.84 19.03 -37.28
C ALA A 126 3.07 18.10 -37.31
N TRP A 127 3.05 17.07 -36.46
CA TRP A 127 4.23 16.22 -36.24
C TRP A 127 4.56 15.37 -37.48
N VAL A 128 5.78 15.55 -37.99
CA VAL A 128 6.43 14.64 -38.94
C VAL A 128 7.22 13.62 -38.11
N PRO A 129 7.16 12.30 -38.40
CA PRO A 129 7.94 11.32 -37.65
C PRO A 129 9.46 11.53 -37.75
N ILE A 130 10.21 11.11 -36.73
CA ILE A 130 11.68 11.07 -36.74
C ILE A 130 12.14 9.86 -37.58
N GLY A 131 12.79 10.11 -38.71
CA GLY A 131 13.08 9.12 -39.75
C GLY A 131 11.89 8.92 -40.68
N GLU A 132 12.04 9.28 -41.97
CA GLU A 132 10.99 9.28 -43.01
C GLU A 132 11.39 8.37 -44.18
N GLN A 133 10.42 7.79 -44.90
CA GLN A 133 10.70 7.16 -46.21
C GLN A 133 11.17 8.18 -47.26
N ALA A 134 11.93 7.71 -48.25
CA ALA A 134 12.72 8.57 -49.13
C ALA A 134 11.89 9.42 -50.12
N ARG A 135 12.37 10.66 -50.35
CA ARG A 135 11.75 11.72 -51.19
C ARG A 135 11.41 11.25 -52.62
N PRO A 136 10.37 11.81 -53.28
CA PRO A 136 9.97 11.38 -54.62
C PRO A 136 11.12 11.60 -55.62
N GLY A 137 11.62 10.51 -56.22
CA GLY A 137 12.79 10.53 -57.10
C GLY A 137 14.07 9.94 -56.48
N ALA A 138 14.07 9.61 -55.19
CA ALA A 138 15.09 8.75 -54.60
C ALA A 138 14.93 7.29 -55.06
N ALA A 139 16.02 6.51 -55.06
CA ALA A 139 15.94 5.06 -55.19
C ALA A 139 15.18 4.47 -53.99
N ALA A 140 14.38 3.42 -54.22
CA ALA A 140 13.48 2.82 -53.23
C ALA A 140 14.22 2.07 -52.11
N SER A 141 14.87 2.83 -51.24
CA SER A 141 15.61 2.36 -50.06
C SER A 141 15.38 3.33 -48.90
N TYR A 142 15.21 2.80 -47.69
CA TYR A 142 15.10 3.54 -46.45
C TYR A 142 16.39 4.35 -46.19
N THR A 143 16.44 5.62 -46.59
CA THR A 143 17.66 6.47 -46.50
C THR A 143 17.71 7.39 -45.29
N HIS A 144 16.56 7.70 -44.67
CA HIS A 144 16.47 8.57 -43.49
C HIS A 144 15.87 7.78 -42.32
N TYR A 145 16.73 7.27 -41.44
CA TYR A 145 16.34 6.46 -40.28
C TYR A 145 17.16 6.85 -39.06
N PHE A 146 16.59 6.69 -37.87
CA PHE A 146 17.35 6.81 -36.64
C PHE A 146 18.07 5.50 -36.30
N ALA A 147 19.35 5.58 -35.96
CA ALA A 147 20.24 4.46 -35.60
C ALA A 147 21.06 4.72 -34.32
N GLY A 148 20.73 5.78 -33.58
CA GLY A 148 21.38 6.14 -32.32
C GLY A 148 20.77 5.50 -31.09
N THR A 149 21.16 6.02 -29.93
CA THR A 149 20.49 5.81 -28.65
C THR A 149 19.65 7.04 -28.31
N PHE A 150 18.34 6.87 -28.09
CA PHE A 150 17.46 7.90 -27.56
C PHE A 150 17.00 7.53 -26.14
N ASP A 151 17.21 8.43 -25.18
CA ASP A 151 16.71 8.32 -23.81
C ASP A 151 15.63 9.39 -23.60
N GLY A 152 14.38 8.97 -23.46
CA GLY A 152 13.24 9.89 -23.30
C GLY A 152 13.13 10.53 -21.93
N GLY A 153 13.97 10.15 -20.96
CA GLY A 153 14.01 10.76 -19.63
C GLY A 153 12.83 10.42 -18.70
N ALA A 154 11.96 9.46 -19.04
CA ALA A 154 10.76 9.15 -18.24
C ALA A 154 11.07 8.73 -16.80
N THR A 155 12.24 8.13 -16.54
CA THR A 155 12.74 7.83 -15.19
C THR A 155 13.05 9.07 -14.34
N ALA A 156 13.11 10.24 -14.96
CA ALA A 156 13.20 11.56 -14.33
C ALA A 156 11.91 12.39 -14.51
N GLY A 157 10.77 11.74 -14.79
CA GLY A 157 9.46 12.39 -14.91
C GLY A 157 9.19 13.10 -16.25
N VAL A 158 10.07 12.95 -17.25
CA VAL A 158 9.92 13.58 -18.57
C VAL A 158 8.85 12.86 -19.40
N VAL A 159 7.94 13.63 -20.03
CA VAL A 159 6.82 13.11 -20.83
C VAL A 159 6.73 13.84 -22.17
N ILE A 160 6.39 13.11 -23.23
CA ILE A 160 6.03 13.66 -24.55
C ILE A 160 4.51 13.63 -24.66
N LYS A 161 3.86 14.80 -24.64
CA LYS A 161 2.40 14.95 -24.69
C LYS A 161 1.89 15.22 -26.10
N GLY A 162 0.64 14.86 -26.39
CA GLY A 162 -0.10 15.36 -27.56
C GLY A 162 0.35 14.85 -28.93
N LEU A 163 1.10 13.73 -28.98
CA LEU A 163 1.57 13.15 -30.25
C LEU A 163 0.38 12.84 -31.17
N ASN A 164 0.37 13.46 -32.34
CA ASN A 164 -0.70 13.33 -33.32
C ASN A 164 -0.15 13.32 -34.75
N ASN A 165 -0.98 12.96 -35.74
CA ASN A 165 -0.62 13.00 -37.16
C ASN A 165 -1.40 14.05 -37.97
N ASN A 166 -1.95 15.10 -37.32
CA ASN A 166 -2.70 16.14 -38.01
C ASN A 166 -1.78 16.94 -38.94
N GLY A 167 -2.25 17.22 -40.16
CA GLY A 167 -1.47 17.94 -41.17
C GLY A 167 -0.35 17.13 -41.84
N TYR A 168 0.03 15.96 -41.31
CA TYR A 168 0.96 15.04 -41.95
C TYR A 168 0.26 14.25 -43.07
N SER A 169 0.29 14.80 -44.30
CA SER A 169 -0.04 14.06 -45.52
C SER A 169 1.24 13.54 -46.16
N ALA A 170 1.46 12.23 -46.04
CA ALA A 170 2.62 11.60 -46.66
C ALA A 170 2.53 11.73 -48.20
N GLN A 171 3.54 12.36 -48.82
CA GLN A 171 3.52 12.74 -50.24
C GLN A 171 3.93 11.60 -51.18
N TYR A 172 3.74 10.34 -50.76
CA TYR A 172 4.47 9.18 -51.25
C TYR A 172 3.60 8.08 -51.85
N VAL A 173 4.13 7.43 -52.88
CA VAL A 173 3.66 6.15 -53.42
C VAL A 173 4.51 5.02 -52.83
N GLY A 174 4.13 4.53 -51.64
CA GLY A 174 4.86 3.51 -50.88
C GLY A 174 4.17 3.16 -49.55
N GLU A 175 4.77 2.25 -48.76
CA GLU A 175 4.31 1.92 -47.41
C GLU A 175 4.46 3.14 -46.49
N GLN A 176 3.40 3.53 -45.77
CA GLN A 176 3.46 4.70 -44.88
C GLN A 176 3.77 4.29 -43.43
N THR A 177 4.65 5.06 -42.79
CA THR A 177 5.06 4.90 -41.39
C THR A 177 4.59 6.07 -40.52
N TYR A 178 4.02 5.77 -39.35
CA TYR A 178 3.52 6.77 -38.40
C TYR A 178 3.96 6.44 -36.98
N GLY A 179 4.34 7.47 -36.22
CA GLY A 179 4.77 7.40 -34.82
C GLY A 179 5.61 8.62 -34.42
N LEU A 180 6.14 8.61 -33.19
CA LEU A 180 7.18 9.56 -32.78
C LEU A 180 8.40 9.43 -33.69
N PHE A 181 8.85 8.20 -33.89
CA PHE A 181 9.81 7.78 -34.92
C PHE A 181 9.05 7.08 -36.06
N GLY A 182 9.38 7.40 -37.31
CA GLY A 182 8.79 6.74 -38.48
C GLY A 182 9.56 5.46 -38.81
N VAL A 183 10.88 5.58 -39.00
CA VAL A 183 11.78 4.46 -39.31
C VAL A 183 13.00 4.47 -38.40
N VAL A 184 13.27 3.34 -37.75
CA VAL A 184 14.47 3.11 -36.93
C VAL A 184 15.23 1.87 -37.41
N LYS A 185 16.57 1.91 -37.39
CA LYS A 185 17.40 0.77 -37.79
C LYS A 185 18.63 0.61 -36.91
N GLY A 186 18.71 -0.52 -36.19
CA GLY A 186 19.81 -0.77 -35.25
C GLY A 186 19.83 0.15 -34.01
N ALA A 187 18.71 0.83 -33.73
CA ALA A 187 18.62 1.86 -32.70
C ALA A 187 18.33 1.30 -31.30
N THR A 188 18.73 2.05 -30.28
CA THR A 188 18.26 1.87 -28.90
C THR A 188 17.32 3.02 -28.53
N ILE A 189 16.12 2.73 -28.03
CA ILE A 189 15.16 3.75 -27.56
C ILE A 189 14.67 3.32 -26.18
N LYS A 190 14.88 4.17 -25.18
CA LYS A 190 14.55 3.84 -23.79
C LYS A 190 13.93 4.98 -23.00
N ASN A 191 13.25 4.64 -21.90
CA ASN A 191 12.69 5.59 -20.94
C ASN A 191 11.75 6.62 -21.59
N VAL A 192 10.78 6.20 -22.40
CA VAL A 192 9.88 7.13 -23.11
C VAL A 192 8.47 7.04 -22.56
N ALA A 193 7.91 8.14 -22.07
CA ALA A 193 6.50 8.24 -21.71
C ALA A 193 5.77 9.09 -22.76
N LEU A 194 4.75 8.52 -23.40
CA LEU A 194 3.85 9.20 -24.33
C LEU A 194 2.47 9.37 -23.69
N GLU A 195 1.91 10.56 -23.75
CA GLU A 195 0.62 10.91 -23.14
C GLU A 195 -0.28 11.63 -24.16
N ASN A 196 -1.58 11.35 -24.12
CA ASN A 196 -2.59 11.93 -25.00
C ASN A 196 -2.26 11.73 -26.50
N VAL A 197 -1.90 10.49 -26.86
CA VAL A 197 -1.61 10.10 -28.25
C VAL A 197 -2.91 10.10 -29.08
N SER A 198 -2.88 10.66 -30.29
CA SER A 198 -4.01 10.64 -31.22
C SER A 198 -3.53 10.45 -32.66
N ILE A 199 -3.31 9.19 -33.04
CA ILE A 199 -2.85 8.83 -34.39
C ILE A 199 -4.01 8.20 -35.15
N ASN A 200 -4.40 8.79 -36.29
CA ASN A 200 -5.42 8.25 -37.19
C ASN A 200 -4.88 8.14 -38.62
N ALA A 201 -4.34 6.97 -38.96
CA ALA A 201 -3.68 6.68 -40.22
C ALA A 201 -4.57 5.81 -41.13
N SER A 202 -5.50 6.45 -41.85
CA SER A 202 -6.40 5.77 -42.80
C SER A 202 -5.74 5.28 -44.09
N ALA A 203 -4.46 5.56 -44.30
CA ALA A 203 -3.64 5.05 -45.40
C ALA A 203 -2.22 4.78 -44.89
N GLY A 204 -1.90 3.53 -44.60
CA GLY A 204 -0.56 3.15 -44.14
C GLY A 204 -0.44 1.71 -43.65
N ASP A 205 0.79 1.24 -43.63
CA ASP A 205 1.14 -0.17 -43.43
C ASP A 205 1.80 -0.42 -42.07
N SER A 206 2.37 0.61 -41.43
CA SER A 206 3.14 0.48 -40.19
C SER A 206 2.86 1.66 -39.25
N VAL A 207 2.11 1.43 -38.18
CA VAL A 207 1.63 2.47 -37.26
C VAL A 207 1.92 2.08 -35.81
N GLY A 208 2.68 2.89 -35.09
CA GLY A 208 2.83 2.73 -33.63
C GLY A 208 3.18 4.05 -32.95
N ALA A 209 2.80 4.24 -31.69
CA ALA A 209 2.99 5.54 -31.04
C ALA A 209 4.48 5.89 -30.90
N LEU A 210 5.33 4.92 -30.54
CA LEU A 210 6.77 5.15 -30.49
C LEU A 210 7.41 5.02 -31.87
N VAL A 211 7.17 3.91 -32.56
CA VAL A 211 7.84 3.56 -33.82
C VAL A 211 6.84 3.05 -34.85
N GLY A 212 6.83 3.65 -36.04
CA GLY A 212 6.12 3.09 -37.19
C GLY A 212 6.74 1.75 -37.62
N GLN A 213 7.98 1.79 -38.07
CA GLN A 213 8.72 0.62 -38.57
C GLN A 213 10.13 0.52 -37.97
N SER A 214 10.54 -0.70 -37.61
CA SER A 214 11.88 -0.99 -37.09
C SER A 214 12.57 -2.11 -37.87
N GLY A 215 13.91 -2.03 -38.00
CA GLY A 215 14.74 -3.06 -38.64
C GLY A 215 16.14 -3.20 -38.05
N GLY A 216 16.87 -4.26 -38.42
CA GLY A 216 18.14 -4.61 -37.79
C GLY A 216 18.01 -4.94 -36.29
N ALA A 217 19.11 -4.87 -35.54
CA ALA A 217 19.12 -5.19 -34.11
C ALA A 217 18.64 -4.00 -33.25
N ILE A 218 17.36 -4.00 -32.88
CA ILE A 218 16.75 -2.93 -32.08
C ILE A 218 16.70 -3.27 -30.59
N ASN A 219 16.78 -2.24 -29.75
CA ASN A 219 16.54 -2.36 -28.31
C ASN A 219 15.56 -1.28 -27.87
N ILE A 220 14.31 -1.65 -27.61
CA ILE A 220 13.27 -0.76 -27.11
C ILE A 220 12.97 -1.18 -25.68
N ASP A 221 13.13 -0.28 -24.70
CA ASP A 221 13.03 -0.63 -23.28
C ASP A 221 12.31 0.46 -22.48
N SER A 222 11.42 0.08 -21.57
CA SER A 222 10.85 1.00 -20.57
C SER A 222 10.10 2.17 -21.25
N VAL A 223 9.14 1.81 -22.10
CA VAL A 223 8.28 2.74 -22.86
C VAL A 223 6.85 2.62 -22.38
N GLU A 224 6.24 3.74 -21.96
CA GLU A 224 4.86 3.79 -21.50
C GLU A 224 4.01 4.66 -22.44
N ILE A 225 2.96 4.08 -23.02
CA ILE A 225 1.88 4.82 -23.67
C ILE A 225 0.77 5.00 -22.64
N ARG A 226 0.67 6.19 -22.03
CA ARG A 226 -0.18 6.47 -20.85
C ARG A 226 -1.66 6.60 -21.18
N SER A 227 -1.96 7.23 -22.31
CA SER A 227 -3.33 7.51 -22.75
C SER A 227 -3.36 7.79 -24.25
N GLY A 228 -4.50 7.57 -24.89
CA GLY A 228 -4.73 7.95 -26.28
C GLY A 228 -5.49 6.93 -27.12
N SER A 229 -5.53 7.20 -28.42
CA SER A 229 -6.06 6.31 -29.45
C SER A 229 -5.14 6.24 -30.66
N ILE A 230 -5.00 5.02 -31.19
CA ILE A 230 -4.13 4.69 -32.33
C ILE A 230 -4.97 3.91 -33.33
N PHE A 231 -5.05 4.39 -34.56
CA PHE A 231 -5.71 3.73 -35.68
C PHE A 231 -4.77 3.65 -36.89
N GLY A 232 -4.67 2.48 -37.50
CA GLY A 232 -3.92 2.25 -38.74
C GLY A 232 -4.59 1.22 -39.67
N ALA A 233 -4.28 1.25 -40.97
CA ALA A 233 -4.94 0.35 -41.94
C ALA A 233 -4.38 -1.09 -41.90
N ASP A 234 -3.07 -1.26 -41.76
CA ASP A 234 -2.42 -2.54 -41.44
C ASP A 234 -1.25 -2.34 -40.45
N GLY A 235 -0.74 -3.43 -39.87
CA GLY A 235 0.49 -3.44 -39.06
C GLY A 235 0.49 -2.40 -37.94
N THR A 236 -0.60 -2.34 -37.17
CA THR A 236 -0.78 -1.33 -36.12
C THR A 236 -0.45 -1.92 -34.75
N GLY A 237 0.43 -1.27 -33.99
CA GLY A 237 0.77 -1.62 -32.62
C GLY A 237 0.69 -0.41 -31.69
N GLY A 238 0.50 -0.60 -30.38
CA GLY A 238 0.56 0.52 -29.43
C GLY A 238 1.96 1.15 -29.37
N VAL A 239 3.01 0.33 -29.34
CA VAL A 239 4.41 0.78 -29.27
C VAL A 239 5.07 0.79 -30.65
N ILE A 240 5.01 -0.35 -31.37
CA ILE A 240 5.66 -0.54 -32.68
C ILE A 240 4.64 -1.03 -33.70
N GLY A 241 4.55 -0.39 -34.86
CA GLY A 241 3.75 -0.89 -35.98
C GLY A 241 4.27 -2.21 -36.54
N ARG A 242 5.42 -2.17 -37.22
CA ARG A 242 6.06 -3.38 -37.77
C ARG A 242 7.54 -3.50 -37.39
N ALA A 243 7.92 -4.64 -36.81
CA ALA A 243 9.30 -5.10 -36.72
C ALA A 243 9.63 -5.93 -37.98
N TYR A 244 10.32 -5.31 -38.94
CA TYR A 244 10.50 -5.79 -40.31
C TYR A 244 11.96 -5.65 -40.78
N ASP A 245 12.28 -5.92 -42.06
CA ASP A 245 13.62 -5.73 -42.64
C ASP A 245 14.77 -6.34 -41.80
N GLY A 246 14.63 -7.63 -41.46
CA GLY A 246 15.61 -8.36 -40.64
C GLY A 246 15.67 -7.89 -39.19
N ALA A 247 14.55 -7.42 -38.64
CA ALA A 247 14.45 -7.02 -37.23
C ALA A 247 14.85 -8.15 -36.28
N THR A 248 15.77 -7.85 -35.38
CA THR A 248 16.27 -8.70 -34.29
C THR A 248 16.43 -7.83 -33.03
N GLY A 249 16.90 -8.41 -31.93
CA GLY A 249 17.04 -7.69 -30.65
C GLY A 249 15.79 -7.81 -29.79
N SER A 250 15.42 -6.75 -29.06
CA SER A 250 14.37 -6.84 -28.03
C SER A 250 13.48 -5.61 -27.86
N VAL A 251 12.26 -5.87 -27.39
CA VAL A 251 11.24 -4.91 -26.93
C VAL A 251 10.88 -5.33 -25.51
N LYS A 252 11.20 -4.50 -24.52
CA LYS A 252 11.16 -4.87 -23.10
C LYS A 252 10.46 -3.85 -22.23
N ASN A 253 9.82 -4.30 -21.15
CA ASN A 253 9.28 -3.44 -20.09
C ASN A 253 8.34 -2.34 -20.64
N CYS A 254 7.63 -2.62 -21.74
CA CYS A 254 6.79 -1.65 -22.43
C CYS A 254 5.34 -1.79 -21.98
N VAL A 255 4.65 -0.66 -21.78
CA VAL A 255 3.27 -0.61 -21.32
C VAL A 255 2.42 0.16 -22.32
N ASN A 256 1.28 -0.41 -22.74
CA ASN A 256 0.27 0.30 -23.54
C ASN A 256 -1.05 0.43 -22.78
N LYS A 257 -1.50 1.66 -22.55
CA LYS A 257 -2.83 1.99 -22.03
C LYS A 257 -3.73 2.66 -23.08
N ALA A 258 -3.22 2.97 -24.27
CA ALA A 258 -3.99 3.55 -25.36
C ALA A 258 -4.82 2.51 -26.12
N THR A 259 -6.00 2.89 -26.61
CA THR A 259 -6.82 2.03 -27.46
C THR A 259 -6.16 1.86 -28.83
N VAL A 260 -5.95 0.62 -29.28
CA VAL A 260 -5.31 0.33 -30.57
C VAL A 260 -6.30 -0.35 -31.50
N THR A 261 -6.62 0.30 -32.60
CA THR A 261 -7.59 -0.15 -33.61
C THR A 261 -6.89 -0.32 -34.95
N GLY A 262 -7.31 -1.31 -35.74
CA GLY A 262 -6.66 -1.61 -37.01
C GLY A 262 -7.66 -1.99 -38.10
N GLY A 263 -7.34 -1.68 -39.36
CA GLY A 263 -8.09 -2.23 -40.50
C GLY A 263 -7.87 -3.74 -40.64
N THR A 264 -6.60 -4.16 -40.72
CA THR A 264 -6.26 -5.59 -40.89
C THR A 264 -5.63 -6.20 -39.64
N LYS A 265 -4.63 -5.55 -39.02
CA LYS A 265 -3.90 -6.10 -37.86
C LYS A 265 -3.67 -5.04 -36.78
N ALA A 266 -4.05 -5.35 -35.54
CA ALA A 266 -3.89 -4.50 -34.36
C ALA A 266 -3.25 -5.26 -33.19
N ALA A 267 -2.40 -4.58 -32.42
CA ALA A 267 -1.79 -5.14 -31.21
C ALA A 267 -1.50 -4.09 -30.14
N GLY A 268 -1.49 -4.46 -28.85
CA GLY A 268 -1.09 -3.53 -27.79
C GLY A 268 0.38 -3.13 -27.82
N ILE A 269 1.30 -4.02 -28.24
CA ILE A 269 2.74 -3.73 -28.26
C ILE A 269 3.32 -3.70 -29.68
N VAL A 270 3.31 -4.82 -30.42
CA VAL A 270 3.89 -4.93 -31.78
C VAL A 270 2.85 -5.41 -32.80
N GLY A 271 2.52 -4.58 -33.78
CA GLY A 271 1.49 -4.90 -34.79
C GLY A 271 1.84 -6.09 -35.69
N TRP A 272 3.11 -6.19 -36.13
CA TRP A 272 3.60 -7.32 -36.92
C TRP A 272 5.11 -7.58 -36.76
N THR A 273 5.53 -8.83 -36.91
CA THR A 273 6.94 -9.27 -36.82
C THR A 273 7.39 -10.09 -38.04
N SER A 274 8.63 -9.92 -38.49
CA SER A 274 9.23 -10.73 -39.56
C SER A 274 10.66 -11.14 -39.22
N ALA A 275 10.84 -12.37 -38.72
CA ALA A 275 12.15 -12.94 -38.47
C ALA A 275 12.99 -13.15 -39.75
N PRO A 276 14.33 -13.11 -39.64
CA PRO A 276 15.25 -13.57 -40.69
C PRO A 276 15.07 -15.06 -41.06
N SER A 277 15.42 -15.42 -42.29
CA SER A 277 15.29 -16.81 -42.81
C SER A 277 16.23 -17.83 -42.15
N ASP A 278 17.29 -17.36 -41.50
CA ASP A 278 18.26 -18.12 -40.70
C ASP A 278 17.88 -18.24 -39.22
N GLY A 279 16.78 -17.60 -38.80
CA GLY A 279 16.20 -17.68 -37.46
C GLY A 279 16.61 -16.51 -36.54
N GLY A 280 15.86 -16.35 -35.45
CA GLY A 280 16.06 -15.29 -34.46
C GLY A 280 15.22 -14.04 -34.71
N GLY A 281 13.90 -14.14 -34.51
CA GLY A 281 13.04 -12.96 -34.48
C GLY A 281 13.23 -12.11 -33.23
N VAL A 282 12.53 -10.97 -33.17
CA VAL A 282 12.53 -10.05 -32.03
C VAL A 282 12.04 -10.76 -30.75
N VAL A 283 12.68 -10.45 -29.63
CA VAL A 283 12.24 -10.85 -28.28
C VAL A 283 11.33 -9.78 -27.70
N ILE A 284 10.07 -10.10 -27.42
CA ILE A 284 9.13 -9.21 -26.74
C ILE A 284 8.97 -9.73 -25.31
N GLU A 285 9.42 -8.97 -24.31
CA GLU A 285 9.57 -9.44 -22.93
C GLU A 285 9.03 -8.45 -21.89
N ASN A 286 8.35 -8.93 -20.84
CA ASN A 286 7.83 -8.10 -19.74
C ASN A 286 6.98 -6.89 -20.22
N CYS A 287 6.21 -7.05 -21.30
CA CYS A 287 5.35 -5.99 -21.82
C CYS A 287 3.88 -6.19 -21.41
N PHE A 288 3.17 -5.10 -21.18
CA PHE A 288 1.84 -5.09 -20.59
C PHE A 288 0.86 -4.27 -21.45
N ASN A 289 -0.29 -4.84 -21.78
CA ASN A 289 -1.35 -4.12 -22.46
C ASN A 289 -2.59 -3.99 -21.58
N TYR A 290 -3.04 -2.74 -21.37
CA TYR A 290 -4.28 -2.37 -20.68
C TYR A 290 -5.30 -1.74 -21.64
N GLY A 291 -4.84 -1.20 -22.77
CA GLY A 291 -5.72 -0.57 -23.77
C GLY A 291 -6.55 -1.61 -24.54
N ALA A 292 -7.79 -1.27 -24.86
CA ALA A 292 -8.64 -2.11 -25.70
C ALA A 292 -8.09 -2.23 -27.13
N ILE A 293 -8.13 -3.43 -27.71
CA ILE A 293 -7.54 -3.75 -29.01
C ILE A 293 -8.59 -4.23 -30.02
N GLY A 294 -8.58 -3.61 -31.20
CA GLY A 294 -9.35 -4.06 -32.37
C GLY A 294 -10.81 -3.63 -32.36
N GLY A 295 -11.69 -4.55 -32.76
CA GLY A 295 -13.10 -4.32 -33.01
C GLY A 295 -13.60 -5.12 -34.21
N LYS A 296 -14.93 -5.14 -34.42
CA LYS A 296 -15.62 -5.85 -35.52
C LYS A 296 -15.02 -5.72 -36.94
N ASP A 297 -14.33 -4.61 -37.24
CA ASP A 297 -13.77 -4.32 -38.57
C ASP A 297 -12.27 -4.69 -38.67
N THR A 298 -11.63 -5.05 -37.55
CA THR A 298 -10.24 -5.51 -37.48
C THR A 298 -10.15 -7.02 -37.74
N ALA A 299 -9.34 -7.47 -38.70
CA ALA A 299 -9.24 -8.91 -39.00
C ALA A 299 -8.44 -9.71 -37.95
N TYR A 300 -7.29 -9.21 -37.52
CA TYR A 300 -6.40 -9.85 -36.53
C TYR A 300 -6.14 -8.90 -35.36
N ALA A 301 -6.41 -9.32 -34.13
CA ALA A 301 -6.23 -8.50 -32.93
C ALA A 301 -5.57 -9.27 -31.78
N SER A 302 -4.74 -8.59 -30.98
CA SER A 302 -4.14 -9.21 -29.78
C SER A 302 -3.59 -8.23 -28.75
N GLY A 303 -3.42 -8.68 -27.50
CA GLY A 303 -2.81 -7.85 -26.47
C GLY A 303 -1.36 -7.46 -26.76
N ILE A 304 -0.52 -8.37 -27.29
CA ILE A 304 0.93 -8.13 -27.41
C ILE A 304 1.44 -8.13 -28.86
N VAL A 305 1.20 -9.20 -29.64
CA VAL A 305 1.76 -9.34 -31.01
C VAL A 305 0.69 -9.70 -32.05
N GLY A 306 0.37 -8.75 -32.94
CA GLY A 306 -0.69 -8.86 -33.95
C GLY A 306 -0.41 -9.91 -35.04
N GLY A 307 0.85 -10.31 -35.17
CA GLY A 307 1.24 -11.59 -35.74
C GLY A 307 2.62 -11.59 -36.38
N GLY A 308 3.00 -12.72 -36.99
CA GLY A 308 4.18 -12.77 -37.85
C GLY A 308 5.03 -14.02 -37.76
N ALA A 309 6.25 -13.93 -38.31
CA ALA A 309 7.20 -15.03 -38.38
C ALA A 309 8.20 -14.99 -37.23
N GLY A 310 8.28 -16.08 -36.45
CA GLY A 310 9.34 -16.36 -35.47
C GLY A 310 9.56 -15.41 -34.29
N PRO A 311 8.58 -14.65 -33.75
CA PRO A 311 8.82 -13.86 -32.54
C PRO A 311 9.00 -14.75 -31.30
N ILE A 312 9.73 -14.23 -30.31
CA ILE A 312 9.92 -14.87 -29.00
C ILE A 312 9.23 -13.99 -27.96
N VAL A 313 8.13 -14.46 -27.39
CA VAL A 313 7.23 -13.68 -26.54
C VAL A 313 7.33 -14.22 -25.11
N LYS A 314 7.83 -13.43 -24.16
CA LYS A 314 8.15 -13.86 -22.78
C LYS A 314 7.52 -12.98 -21.71
N ASN A 315 6.89 -13.56 -20.69
CA ASN A 315 6.46 -12.86 -19.47
C ASN A 315 5.56 -11.63 -19.72
N ASN A 316 4.80 -11.62 -20.83
CA ASN A 316 3.93 -10.50 -21.20
C ASN A 316 2.52 -10.71 -20.64
N LYS A 317 1.83 -9.64 -20.27
CA LYS A 317 0.45 -9.71 -19.74
C LYS A 317 -0.53 -8.85 -20.53
N ASN A 318 -1.73 -9.37 -20.77
CA ASN A 318 -2.82 -8.63 -21.39
C ASN A 318 -4.04 -8.50 -20.47
N HIS A 319 -4.35 -7.25 -20.16
CA HIS A 319 -5.46 -6.75 -19.36
C HIS A 319 -6.50 -5.95 -20.19
N GLY A 320 -6.12 -5.52 -21.41
CA GLY A 320 -7.02 -4.87 -22.36
C GLY A 320 -7.85 -5.85 -23.18
N SER A 321 -9.15 -5.60 -23.34
CA SER A 321 -10.04 -6.45 -24.14
C SER A 321 -9.62 -6.52 -25.62
N VAL A 322 -9.83 -7.67 -26.26
CA VAL A 322 -9.43 -7.91 -27.66
C VAL A 322 -10.64 -8.35 -28.48
N GLU A 323 -10.97 -7.62 -29.54
CA GLU A 323 -12.02 -8.00 -30.51
C GLU A 323 -11.48 -8.04 -31.95
N SER A 324 -11.90 -9.04 -32.74
CA SER A 324 -11.63 -9.10 -34.18
C SER A 324 -12.76 -9.79 -34.97
N SER A 325 -12.69 -9.71 -36.30
CA SER A 325 -13.55 -10.48 -37.20
C SER A 325 -12.99 -11.85 -37.59
N THR A 326 -11.70 -12.14 -37.41
CA THR A 326 -11.08 -13.37 -37.95
C THR A 326 -10.19 -14.11 -36.95
N VAL A 327 -9.22 -13.46 -36.31
CA VAL A 327 -8.35 -14.11 -35.32
C VAL A 327 -8.03 -13.18 -34.15
N SER A 328 -8.44 -13.59 -32.95
CA SER A 328 -8.13 -12.90 -31.70
C SER A 328 -7.25 -13.76 -30.80
N GLY A 329 -6.20 -13.18 -30.23
CA GLY A 329 -5.35 -13.85 -29.25
C GLY A 329 -5.01 -12.93 -28.08
N GLY A 330 -5.17 -13.37 -26.83
CA GLY A 330 -4.84 -12.52 -25.67
C GLY A 330 -3.38 -12.04 -25.69
N VAL A 331 -2.45 -12.88 -26.14
CA VAL A 331 -1.03 -12.51 -26.26
C VAL A 331 -0.62 -12.35 -27.73
N VAL A 332 -0.90 -13.34 -28.59
CA VAL A 332 -0.50 -13.35 -30.02
C VAL A 332 -1.69 -13.71 -30.90
N ALA A 333 -2.01 -12.90 -31.91
CA ALA A 333 -3.13 -13.23 -32.81
C ALA A 333 -2.79 -14.44 -33.69
N SER A 334 -1.72 -14.36 -34.49
CA SER A 334 -1.28 -15.49 -35.32
C SER A 334 0.23 -15.54 -35.53
N GLY A 335 0.80 -16.75 -35.50
CA GLY A 335 2.25 -16.95 -35.64
C GLY A 335 2.62 -18.08 -36.60
N TYR A 336 3.77 -17.89 -37.25
CA TYR A 336 4.37 -18.83 -38.20
C TYR A 336 5.86 -19.04 -37.88
N ALA A 337 6.45 -20.10 -38.42
CA ALA A 337 7.92 -20.29 -38.50
C ALA A 337 8.66 -20.18 -37.14
N GLY A 338 8.26 -20.97 -36.15
CA GLY A 338 9.01 -21.13 -34.89
C GLY A 338 8.65 -20.15 -33.76
N LEU A 339 7.41 -19.66 -33.74
CA LEU A 339 6.82 -18.91 -32.62
C LEU A 339 7.11 -19.58 -31.26
N LYS A 340 7.56 -18.78 -30.29
CA LYS A 340 7.66 -19.15 -28.88
C LYS A 340 6.86 -18.19 -28.00
N VAL A 341 6.05 -18.73 -27.10
CA VAL A 341 5.32 -17.96 -26.08
C VAL A 341 5.57 -18.61 -24.71
N GLU A 342 6.21 -17.88 -23.80
CA GLU A 342 6.70 -18.40 -22.53
C GLU A 342 6.26 -17.46 -21.40
N GLY A 343 5.75 -17.96 -20.26
CA GLY A 343 5.45 -17.11 -19.09
C GLY A 343 4.33 -16.08 -19.26
N CYS A 344 3.52 -16.14 -20.32
CA CYS A 344 2.58 -15.06 -20.65
C CYS A 344 1.17 -15.27 -20.06
N PHE A 345 0.48 -14.17 -19.76
CA PHE A 345 -0.82 -14.16 -19.06
C PHE A 345 -1.87 -13.32 -19.78
N ASN A 346 -3.14 -13.73 -19.69
CA ASN A 346 -4.30 -12.94 -20.13
C ASN A 346 -5.46 -13.06 -19.13
N ASP A 347 -5.91 -11.93 -18.57
CA ASP A 347 -7.16 -11.83 -17.80
C ASP A 347 -8.27 -11.08 -18.56
N ALA A 348 -7.95 -10.45 -19.69
CA ALA A 348 -8.90 -9.71 -20.51
C ALA A 348 -9.85 -10.60 -21.34
N SER A 349 -11.00 -10.06 -21.70
CA SER A 349 -11.95 -10.72 -22.62
C SER A 349 -11.44 -10.74 -24.06
N ILE A 350 -11.53 -11.91 -24.71
CA ILE A 350 -11.08 -12.18 -26.07
C ILE A 350 -12.28 -12.60 -26.93
N SER A 351 -12.56 -11.87 -28.01
CA SER A 351 -13.72 -12.08 -28.90
C SER A 351 -13.30 -12.15 -30.36
N SER A 352 -13.74 -13.16 -31.11
CA SER A 352 -13.60 -13.22 -32.58
C SER A 352 -14.95 -13.54 -33.23
N ILE A 353 -15.55 -12.56 -33.91
CA ILE A 353 -17.00 -12.54 -34.18
C ILE A 353 -17.43 -12.88 -35.62
N GLY A 354 -16.52 -12.88 -36.60
CA GLY A 354 -16.85 -13.23 -37.98
C GLY A 354 -17.02 -14.75 -38.16
N GLU A 355 -17.71 -15.20 -39.20
CA GLU A 355 -18.14 -16.61 -39.35
C GLU A 355 -17.02 -17.67 -39.25
N SER A 356 -15.78 -17.30 -39.59
CA SER A 356 -14.58 -18.16 -39.47
C SER A 356 -13.68 -17.80 -38.28
N GLY A 357 -14.22 -17.14 -37.26
CA GLY A 357 -13.48 -16.54 -36.15
C GLY A 357 -12.80 -17.54 -35.21
N PHE A 358 -11.50 -17.38 -35.02
CA PHE A 358 -10.68 -18.11 -34.05
C PHE A 358 -10.34 -17.22 -32.85
N ALA A 359 -10.54 -17.69 -31.63
CA ALA A 359 -10.21 -16.96 -30.41
C ALA A 359 -9.38 -17.80 -29.44
N GLY A 360 -8.23 -17.29 -29.00
CA GLY A 360 -7.36 -17.96 -28.03
C GLY A 360 -7.00 -17.06 -26.85
N GLY A 361 -7.04 -17.58 -25.63
CA GLY A 361 -6.60 -16.81 -24.45
C GLY A 361 -5.12 -16.42 -24.50
N VAL A 362 -4.28 -17.20 -25.20
CA VAL A 362 -2.86 -16.88 -25.43
C VAL A 362 -2.56 -16.70 -26.92
N LEU A 363 -2.85 -17.71 -27.76
CA LEU A 363 -2.62 -17.70 -29.20
C LEU A 363 -3.92 -17.89 -29.99
N GLY A 364 -4.27 -16.96 -30.86
CA GLY A 364 -5.46 -17.07 -31.70
C GLY A 364 -5.38 -18.22 -32.71
N SER A 365 -4.39 -18.21 -33.61
CA SER A 365 -4.18 -19.26 -34.61
C SER A 365 -2.70 -19.57 -34.92
N GLY A 366 -2.30 -20.84 -34.75
CA GLY A 366 -0.97 -21.37 -35.07
C GLY A 366 -0.79 -21.67 -36.57
N ALA A 367 -0.87 -20.65 -37.43
CA ALA A 367 -1.15 -20.84 -38.85
C ALA A 367 -0.05 -21.49 -39.73
N SER A 368 1.15 -21.83 -39.21
CA SER A 368 2.06 -22.81 -39.86
C SER A 368 2.30 -24.09 -39.05
N GLY A 369 1.71 -24.22 -37.86
CA GLY A 369 2.12 -25.20 -36.87
C GLY A 369 3.53 -24.96 -36.33
N GLY A 370 3.96 -25.78 -35.37
CA GLY A 370 5.28 -25.69 -34.75
C GLY A 370 5.41 -24.67 -33.62
N ALA A 371 4.29 -24.10 -33.14
CA ALA A 371 4.29 -23.14 -32.05
C ALA A 371 4.67 -23.82 -30.73
N GLN A 372 5.51 -23.17 -29.92
CA GLN A 372 5.92 -23.64 -28.60
C GLN A 372 5.33 -22.71 -27.54
N ILE A 373 4.34 -23.19 -26.78
CA ILE A 373 3.73 -22.46 -25.67
C ILE A 373 4.10 -23.16 -24.36
N SER A 374 4.73 -22.43 -23.44
CA SER A 374 5.14 -22.95 -22.14
C SER A 374 4.80 -22.00 -20.99
N GLY A 375 4.26 -22.55 -19.90
CA GLY A 375 4.00 -21.77 -18.68
C GLY A 375 3.15 -20.53 -18.94
N CYS A 376 1.99 -20.69 -19.58
CA CYS A 376 1.11 -19.56 -19.94
C CYS A 376 -0.28 -19.78 -19.36
N ALA A 377 -0.98 -18.69 -19.05
CA ALA A 377 -2.24 -18.74 -18.32
C ALA A 377 -3.31 -17.79 -18.90
N ASN A 378 -4.58 -18.19 -18.80
CA ASN A 378 -5.74 -17.39 -19.19
C ASN A 378 -6.83 -17.44 -18.11
N THR A 379 -7.24 -16.30 -17.57
CA THR A 379 -8.43 -16.16 -16.71
C THR A 379 -9.57 -15.40 -17.40
N GLY A 380 -9.27 -14.68 -18.48
CA GLY A 380 -10.27 -13.92 -19.25
C GLY A 380 -11.19 -14.79 -20.10
N ALA A 381 -12.44 -14.35 -20.29
CA ALA A 381 -13.40 -15.07 -21.13
C ALA A 381 -12.98 -15.07 -22.61
N VAL A 382 -13.08 -16.23 -23.28
CA VAL A 382 -12.70 -16.43 -24.68
C VAL A 382 -13.93 -16.85 -25.50
N ALA A 383 -14.29 -16.04 -26.49
CA ALA A 383 -15.41 -16.26 -27.39
C ALA A 383 -14.93 -16.24 -28.85
N GLY A 384 -15.17 -17.31 -29.60
CA GLY A 384 -14.79 -17.40 -31.01
C GLY A 384 -15.92 -18.01 -31.83
N ALA A 385 -16.26 -17.42 -32.98
CA ALA A 385 -17.40 -17.91 -33.74
C ALA A 385 -17.22 -19.36 -34.20
N LYS A 386 -16.04 -19.69 -34.76
CA LYS A 386 -15.71 -21.01 -35.31
C LYS A 386 -14.91 -21.87 -34.34
N ALA A 387 -13.96 -21.31 -33.61
CA ALA A 387 -13.22 -22.04 -32.58
C ALA A 387 -12.74 -21.13 -31.45
N ALA A 388 -12.80 -21.64 -30.22
CA ALA A 388 -12.38 -20.92 -29.01
C ALA A 388 -11.59 -21.84 -28.08
N GLY A 389 -10.40 -21.41 -27.65
CA GLY A 389 -9.53 -22.19 -26.78
C GLY A 389 -8.89 -21.37 -25.67
N GLY A 390 -8.84 -21.89 -24.43
CA GLY A 390 -8.27 -21.15 -23.30
C GLY A 390 -6.79 -20.78 -23.47
N ILE A 391 -6.01 -21.60 -24.19
CA ILE A 391 -4.62 -21.26 -24.56
C ILE A 391 -4.53 -21.03 -26.08
N ILE A 392 -4.94 -21.99 -26.92
CA ILE A 392 -4.87 -21.88 -28.38
C ILE A 392 -6.27 -21.99 -29.02
N GLY A 393 -6.68 -20.97 -29.77
CA GLY A 393 -7.96 -20.91 -30.48
C GLY A 393 -8.07 -21.87 -31.67
N GLY A 394 -7.00 -22.04 -32.43
CA GLY A 394 -6.95 -23.00 -33.54
C GLY A 394 -5.58 -23.13 -34.19
N SER A 395 -5.50 -23.99 -35.20
CA SER A 395 -4.31 -24.16 -36.04
C SER A 395 -4.71 -24.80 -37.37
N GLU A 396 -4.05 -24.39 -38.45
CA GLU A 396 -4.25 -24.92 -39.79
C GLU A 396 -3.20 -26.00 -40.15
N SER A 397 -2.25 -26.27 -39.24
CA SER A 397 -1.04 -27.07 -39.51
C SER A 397 -0.56 -27.85 -38.28
N SER A 398 0.41 -28.74 -38.46
CA SER A 398 0.83 -29.74 -37.46
C SER A 398 2.02 -29.33 -36.60
N GLY A 399 2.10 -29.91 -35.40
CA GLY A 399 3.30 -29.87 -34.55
C GLY A 399 3.34 -28.77 -33.48
N ASP A 400 2.20 -28.29 -33.00
CA ASP A 400 2.16 -27.36 -31.86
C ASP A 400 2.40 -28.08 -30.51
N PHE A 401 3.07 -27.41 -29.59
CA PHE A 401 3.42 -27.91 -28.26
C PHE A 401 2.90 -26.98 -27.17
N ILE A 402 2.17 -27.53 -26.20
CA ILE A 402 1.72 -26.81 -25.00
C ILE A 402 2.25 -27.55 -23.78
N THR A 403 2.93 -26.84 -22.88
CA THR A 403 3.34 -27.34 -21.56
C THR A 403 2.97 -26.32 -20.49
N ASN A 404 2.49 -26.73 -19.31
CA ASN A 404 2.20 -25.81 -18.19
C ASN A 404 1.14 -24.73 -18.53
N GLY A 405 0.12 -25.09 -19.32
CA GLY A 405 -0.99 -24.19 -19.69
C GLY A 405 -2.13 -24.19 -18.67
N TYR A 406 -2.55 -23.03 -18.20
CA TYR A 406 -3.70 -22.87 -17.28
C TYR A 406 -4.85 -22.09 -17.92
N ASN A 407 -6.09 -22.56 -17.75
CA ASN A 407 -7.28 -21.80 -18.10
C ASN A 407 -8.33 -21.78 -16.98
N ALA A 408 -8.65 -20.60 -16.45
CA ALA A 408 -9.85 -20.34 -15.65
C ALA A 408 -10.95 -19.62 -16.46
N GLY A 409 -10.60 -19.04 -17.61
CA GLY A 409 -11.51 -18.27 -18.44
C GLY A 409 -12.66 -19.09 -19.02
N LYS A 410 -13.86 -18.52 -19.02
CA LYS A 410 -15.02 -19.13 -19.70
C LYS A 410 -14.77 -19.19 -21.21
N ILE A 411 -14.87 -20.38 -21.79
CA ILE A 411 -14.69 -20.64 -23.22
C ILE A 411 -16.06 -20.81 -23.89
N SER A 412 -16.28 -20.14 -25.02
CA SER A 412 -17.54 -20.22 -25.76
C SER A 412 -17.39 -20.10 -27.28
N VAL A 413 -18.29 -20.74 -28.02
CA VAL A 413 -18.44 -20.55 -29.48
C VAL A 413 -19.87 -20.25 -29.88
N SER A 414 -20.08 -19.51 -30.98
CA SER A 414 -21.42 -19.16 -31.47
C SER A 414 -21.94 -20.05 -32.60
N ASN A 415 -21.07 -20.65 -33.42
CA ASN A 415 -21.51 -21.45 -34.56
C ASN A 415 -21.92 -22.87 -34.12
N SER A 416 -23.02 -23.39 -34.68
CA SER A 416 -23.48 -24.77 -34.46
C SER A 416 -22.58 -25.84 -35.07
N ASP A 417 -21.48 -25.47 -35.73
CA ASP A 417 -20.43 -26.35 -36.23
C ASP A 417 -19.04 -25.95 -35.70
N GLY A 418 -19.01 -25.15 -34.63
CA GLY A 418 -17.80 -24.66 -33.97
C GLY A 418 -17.20 -25.63 -32.95
N THR A 419 -16.03 -25.30 -32.42
CA THR A 419 -15.33 -26.08 -31.38
C THR A 419 -14.88 -25.20 -30.21
N ALA A 420 -15.38 -25.49 -29.01
CA ALA A 420 -14.94 -24.88 -27.75
C ALA A 420 -14.04 -25.85 -26.98
N ALA A 421 -12.89 -25.40 -26.48
CA ALA A 421 -11.97 -26.24 -25.70
C ALA A 421 -11.28 -25.51 -24.54
N GLY A 422 -11.16 -26.16 -23.39
CA GLY A 422 -10.51 -25.57 -22.20
C GLY A 422 -9.06 -25.10 -22.43
N ILE A 423 -8.29 -25.80 -23.28
CA ILE A 423 -6.89 -25.46 -23.60
C ILE A 423 -6.68 -25.26 -25.11
N TYR A 424 -7.11 -26.19 -25.96
CA TYR A 424 -6.82 -26.14 -27.41
C TYR A 424 -7.97 -26.67 -28.29
N ALA A 425 -8.53 -25.80 -29.14
CA ALA A 425 -9.69 -26.12 -30.00
C ALA A 425 -9.35 -26.57 -31.45
N GLY A 426 -8.08 -26.56 -31.86
CA GLY A 426 -7.64 -27.00 -33.19
C GLY A 426 -7.10 -28.44 -33.24
N ASN A 427 -6.95 -29.00 -34.44
CA ASN A 427 -6.26 -30.28 -34.68
C ASN A 427 -5.45 -30.24 -35.98
N ASN A 428 -4.17 -30.62 -35.87
CA ASN A 428 -3.50 -31.41 -36.89
C ASN A 428 -2.54 -32.42 -36.20
N SER A 429 -1.97 -33.32 -36.99
CA SER A 429 -1.04 -34.38 -36.62
C SER A 429 0.11 -33.95 -35.66
N SER A 430 0.44 -34.84 -34.72
CA SER A 430 1.63 -34.82 -33.86
C SER A 430 1.78 -33.69 -32.82
N CYS A 431 0.69 -33.04 -32.38
CA CYS A 431 0.71 -32.06 -31.27
C CYS A 431 0.73 -32.71 -29.87
N SER A 432 1.52 -32.17 -28.94
CA SER A 432 1.64 -32.62 -27.54
C SER A 432 1.17 -31.55 -26.56
N VAL A 433 0.25 -31.93 -25.66
CA VAL A 433 -0.27 -31.08 -24.57
C VAL A 433 0.07 -31.77 -23.25
N LYS A 434 0.80 -31.06 -22.37
CA LYS A 434 1.40 -31.63 -21.16
C LYS A 434 1.20 -30.72 -19.96
N ALA A 435 0.92 -31.30 -18.79
CA ALA A 435 0.85 -30.56 -17.53
C ALA A 435 -0.06 -29.32 -17.63
N CYS A 436 -1.26 -29.47 -18.18
CA CYS A 436 -2.21 -28.36 -18.36
C CYS A 436 -3.44 -28.55 -17.47
N TYR A 437 -4.05 -27.46 -17.05
CA TYR A 437 -5.23 -27.49 -16.19
C TYR A 437 -6.31 -26.52 -16.67
N ASN A 438 -7.54 -27.02 -16.85
CA ASN A 438 -8.72 -26.21 -17.15
C ASN A 438 -9.70 -26.22 -15.97
N ASP A 439 -9.86 -25.07 -15.36
CA ASP A 439 -10.87 -24.77 -14.33
C ASP A 439 -12.05 -23.97 -14.91
N GLY A 440 -11.86 -23.33 -16.07
CA GLY A 440 -12.88 -22.52 -16.74
C GLY A 440 -14.01 -23.32 -17.38
N ALA A 441 -15.23 -22.78 -17.35
CA ALA A 441 -16.39 -23.41 -18.00
C ALA A 441 -16.26 -23.43 -19.53
N VAL A 442 -16.69 -24.52 -20.18
CA VAL A 442 -16.68 -24.68 -21.64
C VAL A 442 -18.10 -24.86 -22.17
N ASP A 443 -18.66 -23.81 -22.77
CA ASP A 443 -20.04 -23.75 -23.27
C ASP A 443 -20.10 -23.73 -24.80
N ALA A 444 -21.08 -24.40 -25.41
CA ALA A 444 -21.34 -24.30 -26.85
C ALA A 444 -22.81 -24.59 -27.21
N PRO A 445 -23.33 -24.05 -28.33
CA PRO A 445 -24.69 -24.32 -28.79
C PRO A 445 -24.87 -25.75 -29.30
N ALA A 446 -26.13 -26.21 -29.37
CA ALA A 446 -26.46 -27.54 -29.86
C ALA A 446 -25.94 -27.76 -31.30
N GLY A 447 -25.12 -28.81 -31.46
CA GLY A 447 -24.43 -29.16 -32.72
C GLY A 447 -22.93 -28.86 -32.71
N ALA A 448 -22.50 -27.87 -31.92
CA ALA A 448 -21.08 -27.57 -31.74
C ALA A 448 -20.39 -28.63 -30.87
N THR A 449 -19.05 -28.68 -30.94
CA THR A 449 -18.25 -29.65 -30.18
C THR A 449 -17.59 -28.98 -28.97
N THR A 450 -17.74 -29.57 -27.78
CA THR A 450 -17.09 -29.12 -26.55
C THR A 450 -16.03 -30.10 -26.09
N TYR A 451 -14.92 -29.57 -25.56
CA TYR A 451 -13.88 -30.35 -24.89
C TYR A 451 -13.42 -29.66 -23.60
N GLN A 452 -13.37 -30.37 -22.49
CA GLN A 452 -12.97 -29.77 -21.20
C GLN A 452 -11.47 -29.46 -21.13
N ILE A 453 -10.64 -30.13 -21.94
CA ILE A 453 -9.25 -29.74 -22.21
C ILE A 453 -9.03 -29.49 -23.70
N GLY A 454 -9.52 -30.38 -24.55
CA GLY A 454 -9.28 -30.35 -25.99
C GLY A 454 -8.33 -31.44 -26.45
N LYS A 455 -8.83 -32.28 -27.37
CA LYS A 455 -8.33 -32.36 -28.75
C LYS A 455 -9.52 -32.57 -29.67
N SER A 456 -9.69 -31.76 -30.71
CA SER A 456 -10.75 -32.02 -31.69
C SER A 456 -10.46 -33.28 -32.51
N GLY A 457 -11.48 -34.02 -32.93
CA GLY A 457 -11.34 -35.41 -33.43
C GLY A 457 -10.77 -35.63 -34.83
N TYR A 458 -10.18 -34.62 -35.48
CA TYR A 458 -9.77 -34.66 -36.91
C TYR A 458 -8.47 -35.45 -37.17
N TRP A 459 -8.47 -36.75 -36.87
CA TRP A 459 -7.28 -37.60 -36.94
C TRP A 459 -6.90 -37.99 -38.38
N PHE A 460 -5.75 -37.52 -38.89
CA PHE A 460 -5.15 -38.12 -40.09
C PHE A 460 -4.67 -39.55 -39.76
N SER A 461 -5.06 -40.54 -40.56
CA SER A 461 -4.88 -41.97 -40.24
C SER A 461 -3.43 -42.47 -40.12
N GLY A 462 -2.43 -41.63 -40.40
CA GLY A 462 -1.01 -41.88 -40.15
C GLY A 462 -0.37 -41.03 -39.03
N ALA A 463 -1.13 -40.25 -38.26
CA ALA A 463 -0.58 -39.39 -37.20
C ALA A 463 -0.05 -40.22 -36.02
N THR A 464 1.24 -40.08 -35.73
CA THR A 464 1.92 -40.70 -34.58
C THR A 464 2.35 -39.63 -33.56
N GLY A 465 2.27 -39.94 -32.26
CA GLY A 465 2.84 -39.13 -31.19
C GLY A 465 1.91 -38.13 -30.46
N SER A 466 0.71 -37.84 -30.95
CA SER A 466 -0.21 -36.91 -30.27
C SER A 466 -0.81 -37.51 -28.99
N MET A 467 -0.36 -37.08 -27.81
CA MET A 467 -0.95 -37.51 -26.51
C MET A 467 -1.20 -36.32 -25.57
N ASN A 468 -2.24 -36.42 -24.73
CA ASN A 468 -2.37 -35.60 -23.52
C ASN A 468 -1.57 -36.28 -22.40
N GLN A 469 -0.77 -35.51 -21.65
CA GLN A 469 0.06 -36.03 -20.57
C GLN A 469 -0.17 -35.22 -19.30
N SER A 470 -0.74 -35.83 -18.26
CA SER A 470 -1.07 -35.18 -16.98
C SER A 470 -1.82 -33.86 -17.18
N CYS A 471 -2.89 -33.89 -17.98
CA CYS A 471 -3.75 -32.73 -18.21
C CYS A 471 -5.10 -32.96 -17.53
N TYR A 472 -5.55 -32.01 -16.72
CA TYR A 472 -6.69 -32.19 -15.82
C TYR A 472 -7.74 -31.11 -16.06
N TYR A 473 -9.00 -31.38 -15.74
CA TYR A 473 -10.05 -30.37 -15.74
C TYR A 473 -10.98 -30.51 -14.52
N ARG A 474 -11.71 -29.45 -14.21
CA ARG A 474 -12.76 -29.47 -13.19
C ARG A 474 -14.15 -29.61 -13.82
N GLN A 475 -15.00 -30.45 -13.25
CA GLN A 475 -16.40 -30.58 -13.66
C GLN A 475 -17.29 -30.91 -12.47
N GLY A 476 -18.27 -30.06 -12.16
CA GLY A 476 -19.16 -30.26 -11.01
C GLY A 476 -18.43 -30.23 -9.66
N GLY A 477 -17.35 -29.46 -9.56
CA GLY A 477 -16.46 -29.39 -8.39
C GLY A 477 -15.32 -30.41 -8.38
N GLU A 478 -15.45 -31.50 -9.13
CA GLU A 478 -14.58 -32.69 -9.12
C GLU A 478 -13.44 -32.60 -10.14
N ILE A 479 -12.30 -33.26 -9.86
CA ILE A 479 -11.11 -33.28 -10.73
C ILE A 479 -11.15 -34.51 -11.66
N TYR A 480 -10.87 -34.28 -12.95
CA TYR A 480 -10.79 -35.31 -13.98
C TYR A 480 -9.44 -35.27 -14.71
N LEU A 481 -8.84 -36.43 -14.97
CA LEU A 481 -7.70 -36.58 -15.88
C LEU A 481 -8.21 -36.77 -17.31
N ALA A 482 -7.80 -35.91 -18.24
CA ALA A 482 -8.17 -35.99 -19.64
C ALA A 482 -7.64 -37.28 -20.30
N ALA A 483 -8.41 -37.86 -21.22
CA ALA A 483 -7.99 -39.05 -21.95
C ALA A 483 -6.75 -38.75 -22.81
N ALA A 484 -5.87 -39.76 -22.97
CA ALA A 484 -4.62 -39.61 -23.74
C ALA A 484 -4.87 -39.27 -25.23
N ASP A 485 -5.99 -39.74 -25.80
CA ASP A 485 -6.43 -39.43 -27.16
C ASP A 485 -7.19 -38.09 -27.27
N GLY A 486 -7.40 -37.40 -26.15
CA GLY A 486 -8.01 -36.07 -26.07
C GLY A 486 -9.53 -36.02 -26.16
N LYS A 487 -10.22 -37.15 -26.13
CA LYS A 487 -11.68 -37.20 -26.08
C LYS A 487 -12.21 -37.17 -24.65
N ASP A 488 -13.36 -36.54 -24.48
CA ASP A 488 -14.10 -36.53 -23.22
C ASP A 488 -15.24 -37.58 -23.24
N PRO A 489 -15.69 -38.08 -22.07
CA PRO A 489 -15.22 -37.72 -20.72
C PRO A 489 -13.87 -38.34 -20.34
N GLY A 490 -13.09 -37.60 -19.54
CA GLY A 490 -11.91 -38.11 -18.85
C GLY A 490 -12.25 -39.02 -17.65
N THR A 491 -11.22 -39.42 -16.92
CA THR A 491 -11.34 -40.29 -15.74
C THR A 491 -11.31 -39.46 -14.46
N LYS A 492 -12.33 -39.58 -13.60
CA LYS A 492 -12.35 -38.91 -12.28
C LYS A 492 -11.09 -39.27 -11.48
N GLN A 493 -10.51 -38.33 -10.75
CA GLN A 493 -9.35 -38.52 -9.89
C GLN A 493 -9.70 -38.09 -8.46
N GLU A 494 -9.35 -38.92 -7.48
CA GLU A 494 -9.43 -38.57 -6.06
C GLU A 494 -8.06 -37.99 -5.64
N LEU A 495 -7.83 -36.72 -5.98
CA LEU A 495 -6.59 -35.99 -5.68
C LEU A 495 -6.90 -34.74 -4.87
N THR A 496 -6.09 -34.45 -3.85
CA THR A 496 -6.06 -33.12 -3.23
C THR A 496 -5.49 -32.08 -4.20
N ARG A 497 -5.73 -30.79 -3.94
CA ARG A 497 -5.17 -29.68 -4.73
C ARG A 497 -3.62 -29.71 -4.72
N THR A 498 -3.01 -30.01 -3.58
CA THR A 498 -1.55 -30.16 -3.46
C THR A 498 -1.01 -31.35 -4.26
N GLU A 499 -1.69 -32.50 -4.25
CA GLU A 499 -1.29 -33.65 -5.08
C GLU A 499 -1.47 -33.38 -6.59
N LEU A 500 -2.52 -32.68 -6.98
CA LEU A 500 -2.73 -32.22 -8.36
C LEU A 500 -1.61 -31.25 -8.79
N ALA A 501 -1.28 -30.26 -7.96
CA ALA A 501 -0.17 -29.34 -8.19
C ALA A 501 1.18 -30.08 -8.34
N ASN A 502 1.45 -31.06 -7.47
CA ASN A 502 2.64 -31.91 -7.54
C ASN A 502 2.67 -32.77 -8.82
N ALA A 503 1.54 -33.35 -9.23
CA ALA A 503 1.44 -34.12 -10.46
C ALA A 503 1.67 -33.24 -11.71
N LEU A 504 1.12 -32.02 -11.70
CA LEU A 504 1.31 -31.03 -12.75
C LEU A 504 2.76 -30.52 -12.80
N ASN A 505 3.39 -30.16 -11.67
CA ASN A 505 4.81 -29.78 -11.60
C ASN A 505 5.74 -30.90 -12.10
N THR A 506 5.52 -32.13 -11.63
CA THR A 506 6.30 -33.32 -12.05
C THR A 506 6.20 -33.56 -13.55
N ALA A 507 5.00 -33.43 -14.12
CA ALA A 507 4.81 -33.54 -15.56
C ALA A 507 5.36 -32.34 -16.32
N GLY A 508 5.25 -31.13 -15.76
CA GLY A 508 5.70 -29.87 -16.35
C GLY A 508 7.21 -29.75 -16.43
N GLY A 509 7.94 -30.42 -15.55
CA GLY A 509 9.39 -30.29 -15.43
C GLY A 509 9.85 -28.96 -14.81
N VAL A 510 8.94 -28.28 -14.10
CA VAL A 510 9.19 -27.01 -13.41
C VAL A 510 8.70 -27.17 -11.97
N SER A 511 9.57 -26.91 -11.00
CA SER A 511 9.24 -26.94 -9.57
C SER A 511 8.46 -25.68 -9.18
N ASN A 512 7.45 -25.84 -8.32
CA ASN A 512 6.67 -24.76 -7.70
C ASN A 512 5.95 -23.81 -8.69
N TYR A 513 5.85 -24.17 -9.97
CA TYR A 513 5.06 -23.41 -10.93
C TYR A 513 3.57 -23.53 -10.61
N TRP A 514 3.06 -24.75 -10.50
CA TRP A 514 1.71 -25.06 -10.04
C TRP A 514 1.66 -25.10 -8.51
N GLN A 515 0.68 -24.42 -7.91
CA GLN A 515 0.42 -24.40 -6.47
C GLN A 515 -1.09 -24.45 -6.18
N ALA A 516 -1.47 -24.85 -4.96
CA ALA A 516 -2.87 -24.90 -4.54
C ALA A 516 -3.31 -23.51 -4.04
N GLN A 517 -4.24 -22.87 -4.74
CA GLN A 517 -4.60 -21.45 -4.58
C GLN A 517 -6.09 -21.26 -4.91
N ASN A 518 -6.77 -20.24 -4.36
CA ASN A 518 -8.11 -19.79 -4.78
C ASN A 518 -9.14 -20.91 -5.05
N GLY A 519 -9.32 -21.79 -4.06
CA GLY A 519 -10.23 -22.95 -4.17
C GLY A 519 -9.84 -24.02 -5.20
N THR A 520 -8.68 -23.90 -5.85
CA THR A 520 -8.27 -24.63 -7.06
C THR A 520 -6.75 -24.87 -7.13
N VAL A 521 -6.19 -25.12 -8.32
CA VAL A 521 -4.74 -25.20 -8.58
C VAL A 521 -4.36 -24.21 -9.67
N GLN A 522 -3.41 -23.31 -9.40
CA GLN A 522 -3.07 -22.18 -10.27
C GLN A 522 -1.54 -22.02 -10.39
N PRO A 523 -1.06 -21.34 -11.45
CA PRO A 523 0.35 -20.99 -11.59
C PRO A 523 0.72 -19.70 -10.82
N ASP A 524 1.19 -19.85 -9.59
CA ASP A 524 1.53 -18.77 -8.63
C ASP A 524 2.38 -17.64 -9.25
N SER A 525 3.48 -18.02 -9.91
CA SER A 525 4.37 -17.07 -10.61
C SER A 525 3.71 -16.19 -11.70
N LEU A 526 2.45 -16.46 -12.07
CA LEU A 526 1.68 -15.70 -13.05
C LEU A 526 0.42 -15.04 -12.44
N ILE A 527 -0.23 -15.73 -11.51
CA ILE A 527 -1.49 -15.38 -10.84
C ILE A 527 -1.26 -15.54 -9.33
N ALA A 528 -1.22 -14.44 -8.59
CA ALA A 528 -0.96 -14.42 -7.15
C ALA A 528 -2.26 -14.32 -6.34
N GLY A 529 -2.28 -14.94 -5.15
CA GLY A 529 -3.35 -14.87 -4.15
C GLY A 529 -3.88 -16.25 -3.74
N ALA A 530 -4.20 -16.47 -2.46
CA ALA A 530 -4.57 -17.81 -1.97
C ALA A 530 -5.62 -17.84 -0.82
N MET A 531 -6.81 -18.40 -1.16
CA MET A 531 -7.76 -19.19 -0.32
C MET A 531 -9.04 -18.51 0.22
N ASP A 532 -10.15 -18.68 -0.53
CA ASP A 532 -11.51 -18.18 -0.22
C ASP A 532 -12.42 -19.14 0.60
N ASP A 533 -11.97 -19.68 1.73
CA ASP A 533 -12.90 -20.24 2.75
C ASP A 533 -12.27 -20.15 4.15
N GLU A 534 -12.42 -18.97 4.77
CA GLU A 534 -11.90 -18.71 6.11
C GLU A 534 -12.48 -19.64 7.19
N SER A 535 -13.69 -20.19 6.97
CA SER A 535 -14.37 -21.01 7.97
C SER A 535 -13.61 -22.30 8.31
N VAL A 536 -12.83 -22.83 7.35
CA VAL A 536 -12.01 -24.02 7.53
C VAL A 536 -10.58 -23.73 8.01
N LEU A 537 -10.05 -22.51 7.82
CA LEU A 537 -8.69 -22.15 8.23
C LEU A 537 -8.52 -22.08 9.75
N GLU A 538 -7.43 -22.59 10.30
CA GLU A 538 -7.01 -22.32 11.70
C GLU A 538 -6.00 -21.16 11.78
N ALA A 539 -5.17 -21.02 10.76
CA ALA A 539 -4.15 -19.98 10.67
C ALA A 539 -3.86 -19.60 9.21
N GLN A 540 -3.28 -18.43 9.00
CA GLN A 540 -2.72 -17.92 7.75
C GLN A 540 -1.25 -17.58 7.96
N ILE A 541 -0.42 -17.73 6.93
CA ILE A 541 0.91 -17.14 6.88
C ILE A 541 0.80 -15.78 6.19
N LEU A 542 1.45 -14.76 6.75
CA LEU A 542 1.55 -13.41 6.22
C LEU A 542 3.02 -13.09 5.91
N ASP A 543 3.25 -12.26 4.89
CA ASP A 543 4.56 -11.71 4.56
C ASP A 543 5.00 -10.62 5.57
N ALA A 544 6.21 -10.09 5.38
CA ALA A 544 6.75 -9.03 6.23
C ALA A 544 6.02 -7.67 6.10
N SER A 545 5.15 -7.52 5.10
CA SER A 545 4.32 -6.34 4.86
C SER A 545 2.89 -6.52 5.40
N GLY A 546 2.54 -7.70 5.94
CA GLY A 546 1.21 -8.03 6.44
C GLY A 546 0.27 -8.67 5.41
N ASN A 547 0.70 -8.92 4.18
CA ASN A 547 -0.14 -9.55 3.15
C ASN A 547 -0.27 -11.06 3.40
N VAL A 548 -1.46 -11.64 3.23
CA VAL A 548 -1.67 -13.09 3.34
C VAL A 548 -0.96 -13.82 2.20
N ILE A 549 -0.11 -14.79 2.56
CA ILE A 549 0.58 -15.71 1.66
C ILE A 549 -0.26 -16.96 1.42
N GLU A 550 -0.67 -17.66 2.49
CA GLU A 550 -1.41 -18.93 2.38
C GLU A 550 -2.22 -19.23 3.67
N GLY A 551 -3.45 -19.73 3.51
CA GLY A 551 -4.29 -20.24 4.60
C GLY A 551 -4.13 -21.74 4.85
N TYR A 552 -4.03 -22.13 6.13
CA TYR A 552 -3.80 -23.50 6.58
C TYR A 552 -4.96 -24.06 7.43
N PRO A 553 -5.33 -25.34 7.24
CA PRO A 553 -6.38 -25.99 8.03
C PRO A 553 -5.91 -26.42 9.43
N SER A 554 -4.63 -26.27 9.77
CA SER A 554 -4.14 -26.43 11.13
C SER A 554 -2.95 -25.51 11.47
N LEU A 555 -2.87 -25.07 12.72
CA LEU A 555 -1.74 -24.25 13.21
C LEU A 555 -0.38 -24.95 13.02
N ALA A 556 -0.32 -26.26 13.29
CA ALA A 556 0.92 -27.02 13.12
C ALA A 556 1.41 -27.01 11.67
N ALA A 557 0.51 -27.15 10.69
CA ALA A 557 0.88 -27.08 9.28
C ALA A 557 1.36 -25.67 8.87
N ALA A 558 0.74 -24.62 9.40
CA ALA A 558 1.17 -23.24 9.15
C ALA A 558 2.58 -22.98 9.69
N VAL A 559 2.89 -23.42 10.92
CA VAL A 559 4.22 -23.29 11.51
C VAL A 559 5.26 -24.13 10.77
N ASP A 560 4.91 -25.36 10.37
CA ASP A 560 5.79 -26.24 9.59
C ASP A 560 6.10 -25.68 8.18
N ALA A 561 5.22 -24.84 7.61
CA ALA A 561 5.40 -24.25 6.29
C ALA A 561 5.97 -22.82 6.28
N ALA A 562 5.77 -22.03 7.35
CA ALA A 562 6.29 -20.66 7.48
C ALA A 562 7.82 -20.58 7.30
N GLN A 563 8.30 -19.43 6.84
CA GLN A 563 9.72 -19.12 6.66
C GLN A 563 10.19 -18.09 7.69
N ASP A 564 11.50 -18.00 7.93
CA ASP A 564 12.08 -16.98 8.80
C ASP A 564 11.66 -15.57 8.33
N GLY A 565 11.17 -14.74 9.25
CA GLY A 565 10.65 -13.38 9.02
C GLY A 565 9.15 -13.28 8.79
N GLN A 566 8.42 -14.39 8.63
CA GLN A 566 6.98 -14.39 8.36
C GLN A 566 6.13 -14.39 9.64
N THR A 567 4.85 -14.01 9.51
CA THR A 567 3.86 -14.06 10.60
C THR A 567 2.87 -15.19 10.37
N VAL A 568 2.67 -16.07 11.34
CA VAL A 568 1.55 -17.02 11.39
C VAL A 568 0.43 -16.38 12.20
N LYS A 569 -0.64 -15.93 11.55
CA LYS A 569 -1.82 -15.31 12.18
C LYS A 569 -2.92 -16.36 12.39
N LEU A 570 -3.50 -16.45 13.58
CA LEU A 570 -4.67 -17.30 13.81
C LEU A 570 -5.93 -16.69 13.18
N THR A 571 -6.77 -17.54 12.60
CA THR A 571 -8.12 -17.17 12.09
C THR A 571 -9.24 -17.67 13.00
N LYS A 572 -8.97 -18.66 13.87
CA LYS A 572 -9.86 -19.10 14.95
C LYS A 572 -9.08 -19.72 16.11
N GLY A 573 -9.74 -19.93 17.25
CA GLY A 573 -9.15 -20.63 18.39
C GLY A 573 -8.81 -22.09 18.07
N VAL A 574 -7.63 -22.54 18.50
CA VAL A 574 -7.04 -23.86 18.18
C VAL A 574 -6.92 -24.71 19.43
N THR A 575 -7.11 -26.03 19.31
CA THR A 575 -6.73 -27.01 20.35
C THR A 575 -5.72 -27.99 19.78
N LEU A 576 -4.50 -27.99 20.33
CA LEU A 576 -3.44 -28.88 19.90
C LEU A 576 -3.85 -30.35 20.15
N SER A 577 -3.88 -31.13 19.07
CA SER A 577 -4.39 -32.51 19.06
C SER A 577 -3.40 -33.53 18.48
N THR A 578 -2.43 -33.08 17.68
CA THR A 578 -1.34 -33.90 17.12
C THR A 578 -0.03 -33.61 17.84
N ALA A 579 0.72 -34.66 18.17
CA ALA A 579 1.99 -34.52 18.87
C ALA A 579 3.12 -34.14 17.90
N TYR A 580 4.07 -33.32 18.36
CA TYR A 580 5.32 -33.09 17.64
C TYR A 580 6.09 -34.42 17.48
N ALA A 581 6.58 -34.69 16.26
CA ALA A 581 7.07 -36.00 15.85
C ALA A 581 8.27 -36.51 16.67
N ASP A 582 9.22 -35.62 17.00
CA ASP A 582 10.48 -36.01 17.67
C ASP A 582 10.38 -36.03 19.20
N ASP A 583 9.39 -35.34 19.79
CA ASP A 583 9.13 -35.36 21.24
C ASP A 583 7.63 -35.22 21.51
N SER A 584 6.97 -36.37 21.68
CA SER A 584 5.52 -36.49 21.86
C SER A 584 4.95 -35.87 23.14
N ARG A 585 5.80 -35.25 23.98
CA ARG A 585 5.37 -34.41 25.10
C ARG A 585 4.84 -33.05 24.64
N TYR A 586 5.17 -32.62 23.43
CA TYR A 586 4.81 -31.33 22.83
C TYR A 586 3.67 -31.45 21.81
N GLY A 587 2.80 -30.44 21.77
CA GLY A 587 1.76 -30.30 20.75
C GLY A 587 2.15 -29.42 19.56
N LEU A 588 3.17 -28.58 19.71
CA LEU A 588 3.69 -27.71 18.66
C LEU A 588 5.21 -27.50 18.83
N ASN A 589 5.92 -27.32 17.72
CA ASN A 589 7.34 -27.00 17.68
C ASN A 589 7.59 -25.79 16.79
N ILE A 590 8.34 -24.80 17.29
CA ILE A 590 8.80 -23.63 16.55
C ILE A 590 10.34 -23.66 16.57
N ASP A 591 10.95 -23.85 15.41
CA ASP A 591 12.41 -23.84 15.17
C ASP A 591 12.83 -22.81 14.12
N LYS A 592 11.95 -21.84 13.87
CA LYS A 592 12.08 -20.76 12.88
C LYS A 592 11.90 -19.41 13.54
N ALA A 593 12.41 -18.36 12.91
CA ALA A 593 12.27 -17.00 13.38
C ALA A 593 10.95 -16.42 12.86
N ILE A 594 9.84 -16.59 13.59
CA ILE A 594 8.49 -16.20 13.15
C ILE A 594 7.74 -15.41 14.22
N THR A 595 6.78 -14.60 13.80
CA THR A 595 5.72 -14.10 14.68
C THR A 595 4.56 -15.10 14.67
N LEU A 596 4.12 -15.55 15.85
CA LEU A 596 2.84 -16.22 16.03
C LEU A 596 1.85 -15.18 16.59
N ASP A 597 1.02 -14.64 15.69
CA ASP A 597 -0.02 -13.65 16.00
C ASP A 597 -1.34 -14.36 16.30
N GLY A 598 -1.86 -14.18 17.51
CA GLY A 598 -3.11 -14.77 17.93
C GLY A 598 -4.36 -14.00 17.50
N ALA A 599 -4.25 -12.72 17.12
CA ALA A 599 -5.41 -11.85 16.91
C ALA A 599 -6.47 -11.92 18.05
N GLY A 600 -6.00 -12.02 19.30
CA GLY A 600 -6.81 -12.20 20.52
C GLY A 600 -7.29 -13.64 20.79
N LEU A 601 -7.02 -14.58 19.89
CA LEU A 601 -7.53 -15.95 19.93
C LEU A 601 -6.70 -16.86 20.86
N THR A 602 -7.29 -18.02 21.19
CA THR A 602 -6.70 -18.99 22.14
C THR A 602 -6.09 -20.20 21.44
N VAL A 603 -4.87 -20.58 21.85
CA VAL A 603 -4.28 -21.90 21.63
C VAL A 603 -4.37 -22.70 22.94
N ASP A 604 -5.21 -23.72 22.95
CA ASP A 604 -5.28 -24.71 24.03
C ASP A 604 -4.24 -25.81 23.77
N CYS A 605 -3.32 -26.01 24.72
CA CYS A 605 -2.30 -27.06 24.69
C CYS A 605 -2.87 -28.49 24.76
N GLY A 606 -4.18 -28.64 24.95
CA GLY A 606 -4.89 -29.91 24.83
C GLY A 606 -4.44 -30.92 25.89
N ALA A 607 -4.06 -32.12 25.45
CA ALA A 607 -3.60 -33.20 26.33
C ALA A 607 -2.07 -33.17 26.59
N PHE A 608 -1.34 -32.20 26.04
CA PHE A 608 0.13 -32.20 26.07
C PHE A 608 0.67 -31.58 27.36
N ALA A 609 1.48 -32.36 28.08
CA ALA A 609 2.16 -31.91 29.30
C ALA A 609 3.19 -30.78 29.04
N ARG A 610 3.52 -30.52 27.77
CA ARG A 610 4.20 -29.32 27.31
C ARG A 610 3.46 -28.83 26.06
N GLY A 611 3.10 -27.57 25.98
CA GLY A 611 2.38 -27.02 24.84
C GLY A 611 3.30 -26.85 23.63
N ILE A 612 4.03 -25.73 23.66
CA ILE A 612 4.84 -25.23 22.55
C ILE A 612 6.32 -25.36 22.92
N ARG A 613 7.08 -26.04 22.05
CA ARG A 613 8.55 -26.03 22.05
C ARG A 613 9.03 -24.84 21.23
N VAL A 614 10.01 -24.11 21.74
CA VAL A 614 10.78 -23.10 20.97
C VAL A 614 12.25 -23.52 20.95
N ALA A 615 12.87 -23.61 19.77
CA ALA A 615 14.24 -24.08 19.58
C ALA A 615 15.14 -23.00 18.97
N GLY A 616 16.33 -22.80 19.54
CA GLY A 616 17.29 -21.79 19.10
C GLY A 616 18.16 -22.21 17.92
N GLY A 617 18.84 -21.22 17.34
CA GLY A 617 19.84 -21.40 16.29
C GLY A 617 21.13 -22.05 16.80
N GLY A 618 21.96 -22.57 15.89
CA GLY A 618 23.23 -23.20 16.21
C GLY A 618 24.36 -22.22 16.51
N SER A 619 24.22 -20.96 16.08
CA SER A 619 25.16 -19.86 16.33
C SER A 619 24.44 -18.54 16.62
N ALA A 620 25.19 -17.53 17.08
CA ALA A 620 24.65 -16.19 17.36
C ALA A 620 24.10 -15.51 16.10
N GLU A 621 24.70 -15.77 14.94
CA GLU A 621 24.22 -15.31 13.63
C GLU A 621 22.90 -15.99 13.20
N GLU A 622 22.61 -17.17 13.75
CA GLU A 622 21.38 -17.95 13.51
C GLU A 622 20.31 -17.72 14.59
N THR A 623 20.46 -16.72 15.47
CA THR A 623 19.53 -16.42 16.59
C THR A 623 18.09 -16.43 16.11
N LYS A 624 17.27 -17.35 16.63
CA LYS A 624 15.86 -17.47 16.25
C LYS A 624 15.02 -16.48 17.05
N LYS A 625 14.47 -15.49 16.35
CA LYS A 625 13.56 -14.48 16.88
C LYS A 625 12.12 -14.98 16.82
N VAL A 626 11.48 -15.22 17.96
CA VAL A 626 10.10 -15.73 18.02
C VAL A 626 9.22 -14.76 18.79
N VAL A 627 8.17 -14.26 18.14
CA VAL A 627 7.24 -13.29 18.76
C VAL A 627 5.89 -13.94 18.99
N PHE A 628 5.44 -14.02 20.23
CA PHE A 628 4.06 -14.32 20.59
C PHE A 628 3.31 -13.00 20.70
N LYS A 629 2.46 -12.68 19.71
CA LYS A 629 1.73 -11.41 19.60
C LYS A 629 0.24 -11.64 19.80
N ASP A 630 -0.40 -10.83 20.64
CA ASP A 630 -1.86 -10.78 20.85
C ASP A 630 -2.52 -12.18 20.94
N ILE A 631 -1.96 -13.06 21.79
CA ILE A 631 -2.29 -14.50 21.80
C ILE A 631 -2.53 -15.02 23.21
N VAL A 632 -3.55 -15.85 23.38
CA VAL A 632 -3.83 -16.55 24.64
C VAL A 632 -3.36 -18.00 24.52
N ILE A 633 -2.39 -18.43 25.33
CA ILE A 633 -1.91 -19.82 25.36
C ILE A 633 -2.27 -20.45 26.70
N VAL A 634 -3.05 -21.54 26.68
CA VAL A 634 -3.57 -22.19 27.90
C VAL A 634 -3.11 -23.63 28.00
N ASN A 635 -2.56 -24.04 29.15
CA ASN A 635 -2.37 -25.45 29.48
C ASN A 635 -3.17 -25.84 30.74
N LYS A 636 -3.85 -26.99 30.65
CA LYS A 636 -4.78 -27.53 31.65
C LYS A 636 -4.23 -28.80 32.32
N VAL A 637 -3.08 -29.29 31.87
CA VAL A 637 -2.47 -30.54 32.35
C VAL A 637 -1.81 -30.32 33.72
N ASN A 638 -2.02 -31.23 34.67
CA ASN A 638 -1.37 -31.17 35.97
C ASN A 638 0.15 -31.34 35.82
N GLY A 639 0.93 -30.39 36.34
CA GLY A 639 2.37 -30.29 36.07
C GLY A 639 2.72 -29.90 34.63
N GLY A 640 1.78 -29.28 33.91
CA GLY A 640 1.91 -28.80 32.53
C GLY A 640 2.86 -27.61 32.36
N ARG A 641 3.17 -27.32 31.10
CA ARG A 641 3.93 -26.14 30.66
C ARG A 641 3.29 -25.56 29.39
N CYS A 642 3.11 -24.26 29.30
CA CYS A 642 2.65 -23.61 28.06
C CYS A 642 3.80 -23.50 27.06
N VAL A 643 4.85 -22.74 27.40
CA VAL A 643 6.02 -22.49 26.53
C VAL A 643 7.30 -22.96 27.22
N ASP A 644 8.10 -23.80 26.54
CA ASP A 644 9.31 -24.42 27.09
C ASP A 644 10.44 -24.41 26.03
N THR A 645 11.43 -23.53 26.20
CA THR A 645 12.53 -23.34 25.23
C THR A 645 13.54 -24.49 25.26
N ARG A 646 14.32 -24.67 24.18
CA ARG A 646 15.27 -25.79 24.02
C ARG A 646 16.54 -25.40 23.26
N GLY A 647 17.53 -24.91 23.99
CA GLY A 647 18.91 -24.81 23.51
C GLY A 647 19.15 -23.70 22.48
N GLY A 648 20.41 -23.37 22.26
CA GLY A 648 20.84 -22.48 21.19
C GLY A 648 20.52 -21.01 21.43
N TYR A 649 20.72 -20.21 20.39
CA TYR A 649 20.57 -18.76 20.43
C TYR A 649 19.12 -18.37 20.14
N LEU A 650 18.51 -17.67 21.11
CA LEU A 650 17.08 -17.35 21.13
C LEU A 650 16.82 -15.91 21.59
N ASP A 651 15.83 -15.30 20.93
CA ASP A 651 15.25 -14.01 21.25
C ASP A 651 13.73 -14.20 21.20
N VAL A 652 13.04 -14.14 22.35
CA VAL A 652 11.61 -14.47 22.45
C VAL A 652 10.83 -13.30 23.05
N THR A 653 9.91 -12.75 22.25
CA THR A 653 9.05 -11.63 22.66
C THR A 653 7.63 -12.10 22.94
N PHE A 654 7.05 -11.61 24.02
CA PHE A 654 5.65 -11.71 24.39
C PHE A 654 5.07 -10.29 24.37
N ASN A 655 4.21 -10.01 23.41
CA ASN A 655 3.61 -8.70 23.17
C ASN A 655 2.08 -8.85 23.20
N LYS A 656 1.41 -8.30 24.21
CA LYS A 656 -0.02 -8.52 24.47
C LYS A 656 -0.39 -10.01 24.58
N ALA A 657 0.54 -10.84 25.07
CA ALA A 657 0.37 -12.30 25.14
C ALA A 657 -0.04 -12.76 26.54
N VAL A 658 -1.04 -13.64 26.63
CA VAL A 658 -1.57 -14.20 27.88
C VAL A 658 -1.24 -15.68 27.97
N ILE A 659 -0.24 -16.03 28.76
CA ILE A 659 0.20 -17.41 29.00
C ILE A 659 -0.37 -17.89 30.33
N ARG A 660 -1.19 -18.95 30.31
CA ARG A 660 -2.00 -19.35 31.47
C ARG A 660 -1.95 -20.86 31.74
N GLU A 661 -1.38 -21.22 32.89
CA GLU A 661 -1.49 -22.54 33.48
C GLU A 661 -2.71 -22.63 34.39
N THR A 662 -3.66 -23.51 34.07
CA THR A 662 -4.79 -23.86 34.95
C THR A 662 -4.68 -25.29 35.51
N GLY A 663 -3.62 -26.02 35.17
CA GLY A 663 -3.29 -27.30 35.80
C GLY A 663 -2.85 -27.13 37.26
N THR A 664 -2.91 -28.21 38.03
CA THR A 664 -2.47 -28.24 39.44
C THR A 664 -1.06 -28.83 39.61
N GLY A 665 -0.41 -28.52 40.73
CA GLY A 665 0.95 -28.96 41.03
C GLY A 665 2.01 -28.05 40.40
N ASN A 666 3.18 -28.62 40.09
CA ASN A 666 4.35 -27.92 39.55
C ASN A 666 4.16 -27.57 38.06
N THR A 667 3.28 -26.61 37.78
CA THR A 667 3.05 -26.05 36.45
C THR A 667 4.01 -24.90 36.16
N SER A 668 4.19 -24.52 34.89
CA SER A 668 5.03 -23.35 34.55
C SER A 668 4.59 -22.67 33.25
N ALA A 669 4.28 -21.37 33.30
CA ALA A 669 3.81 -20.64 32.11
C ALA A 669 4.94 -20.49 31.07
N LEU A 670 6.09 -19.95 31.48
CA LEU A 670 7.31 -19.88 30.67
C LEU A 670 8.47 -20.60 31.34
N VAL A 671 9.12 -21.52 30.62
CA VAL A 671 10.35 -22.19 31.05
C VAL A 671 11.46 -21.94 30.05
N ILE A 672 12.57 -21.36 30.51
CA ILE A 672 13.81 -21.30 29.73
C ILE A 672 14.61 -22.56 30.04
N GLY A 673 14.68 -23.47 29.07
CA GLY A 673 14.96 -24.87 29.32
C GLY A 673 15.94 -25.52 28.36
N GLY A 674 16.35 -26.73 28.72
CA GLY A 674 17.53 -27.38 28.17
C GLY A 674 18.67 -27.34 29.19
N ASN A 675 19.84 -27.84 28.81
CA ASN A 675 21.05 -27.79 29.62
C ASN A 675 22.15 -27.23 28.72
N HIS A 676 22.18 -25.90 28.57
CA HIS A 676 23.06 -25.18 27.65
C HIS A 676 23.47 -23.83 28.25
N PRO A 677 24.69 -23.34 27.99
CA PRO A 677 25.20 -22.10 28.58
C PRO A 677 24.77 -20.83 27.82
N ASP A 678 24.00 -20.97 26.74
CA ASP A 678 23.71 -19.85 25.82
C ASP A 678 22.70 -18.88 26.46
N LEU A 679 22.98 -17.58 26.34
CA LEU A 679 22.11 -16.51 26.81
C LEU A 679 20.84 -16.47 25.96
N THR A 680 19.67 -16.47 26.62
CA THR A 680 18.37 -16.29 25.95
C THR A 680 17.82 -14.89 26.23
N SER A 681 17.52 -14.13 25.18
CA SER A 681 16.85 -12.82 25.31
C SER A 681 15.33 -13.01 25.41
N ILE A 682 14.69 -12.33 26.35
CA ILE A 682 13.24 -12.43 26.63
C ILE A 682 12.64 -11.03 26.79
N HIS A 683 11.57 -10.73 26.08
CA HIS A 683 10.84 -9.46 26.20
C HIS A 683 9.38 -9.72 26.55
N ILE A 684 8.85 -9.06 27.59
CA ILE A 684 7.45 -9.19 28.02
C ILE A 684 6.83 -7.79 28.12
N THR A 685 5.98 -7.46 27.15
CA THR A 685 5.54 -6.09 26.88
C THR A 685 4.04 -5.98 26.66
N ASN A 686 3.51 -4.75 26.65
CA ASN A 686 2.14 -4.41 26.24
C ASN A 686 1.05 -5.25 26.93
N GLU A 687 0.97 -5.14 28.26
CA GLU A 687 -0.03 -5.79 29.12
C GLU A 687 -0.01 -7.34 29.06
N SER A 688 1.11 -7.94 28.63
CA SER A 688 1.31 -9.40 28.63
C SER A 688 1.18 -10.00 30.04
N ALA A 689 0.61 -11.20 30.14
CA ALA A 689 0.31 -11.84 31.42
C ALA A 689 0.78 -13.30 31.46
N LEU A 690 1.71 -13.62 32.36
CA LEU A 690 2.17 -14.99 32.63
C LEU A 690 1.61 -15.44 33.98
N THR A 691 0.68 -16.39 33.97
CA THR A 691 -0.14 -16.73 35.13
C THR A 691 -0.19 -18.22 35.40
N THR A 692 -0.03 -18.62 36.66
CA THR A 692 -0.18 -20.00 37.12
C THR A 692 -1.05 -20.10 38.38
N GLY A 693 -1.53 -21.32 38.68
CA GLY A 693 -2.18 -21.61 39.97
C GLY A 693 -1.20 -21.74 41.15
N ASP A 694 -1.77 -22.03 42.32
CA ASP A 694 -1.22 -22.07 43.69
C ASP A 694 0.19 -22.68 43.91
N ALA A 695 0.71 -23.50 42.99
CA ALA A 695 1.99 -24.20 43.11
C ALA A 695 2.83 -24.16 41.82
N GLY A 696 2.46 -23.31 40.85
CA GLY A 696 3.16 -23.13 39.58
C GLY A 696 4.09 -21.91 39.56
N TYR A 697 4.90 -21.78 38.52
CA TYR A 697 5.85 -20.67 38.35
C TYR A 697 5.51 -19.87 37.09
N ALA A 698 5.37 -18.54 37.20
CA ALA A 698 5.13 -17.70 36.02
C ALA A 698 6.33 -17.78 35.04
N PHE A 699 7.54 -17.61 35.57
CA PHE A 699 8.79 -17.79 34.86
C PHE A 699 9.77 -18.66 35.67
N MET A 700 10.42 -19.62 35.00
CA MET A 700 11.51 -20.41 35.56
C MET A 700 12.64 -20.57 34.55
N SER A 701 13.86 -20.18 34.92
CA SER A 701 15.06 -20.36 34.09
C SER A 701 15.99 -21.45 34.59
N PHE A 702 16.51 -22.25 33.67
CA PHE A 702 17.56 -23.25 33.89
C PHE A 702 18.92 -22.87 33.25
N ASN A 703 18.96 -21.75 32.53
CA ASN A 703 20.10 -21.22 31.77
C ASN A 703 20.15 -19.67 31.95
N PRO A 704 21.20 -18.96 31.50
CA PRO A 704 21.27 -17.49 31.62
C PRO A 704 20.25 -16.77 30.73
N VAL A 705 19.68 -15.65 31.21
CA VAL A 705 18.74 -14.82 30.45
C VAL A 705 19.06 -13.32 30.48
N GLU A 706 18.69 -12.62 29.41
CA GLU A 706 18.59 -11.16 29.39
C GLU A 706 17.12 -10.80 29.14
N MET A 707 16.46 -10.17 30.13
CA MET A 707 15.00 -10.12 30.20
C MET A 707 14.47 -8.71 30.46
N THR A 708 13.47 -8.26 29.70
CA THR A 708 12.70 -7.04 30.00
C THR A 708 11.24 -7.38 30.29
N ILE A 709 10.65 -6.66 31.25
CA ILE A 709 9.24 -6.76 31.64
C ILE A 709 8.68 -5.35 31.80
N ASP A 710 7.81 -4.91 30.90
CA ASP A 710 7.33 -3.53 30.84
C ASP A 710 5.84 -3.43 30.46
N GLY A 711 5.36 -2.23 30.16
CA GLY A 711 4.02 -2.00 29.61
C GLY A 711 2.89 -2.55 30.47
N LYS A 712 2.96 -2.40 31.80
CA LYS A 712 2.03 -2.95 32.80
C LYS A 712 1.87 -4.48 32.79
N SER A 713 2.79 -5.22 32.15
CA SER A 713 2.77 -6.69 32.10
C SER A 713 2.80 -7.33 33.50
N ARG A 714 2.17 -8.49 33.68
CA ARG A 714 1.99 -9.15 34.99
C ARG A 714 2.44 -10.61 35.01
N LEU A 715 3.36 -10.92 35.93
CA LEU A 715 3.79 -12.29 36.22
C LEU A 715 3.19 -12.71 37.58
N HIS A 716 2.44 -13.81 37.61
CA HIS A 716 1.73 -14.29 38.81
C HIS A 716 1.85 -15.80 39.02
N GLY A 717 2.27 -16.22 40.21
CA GLY A 717 2.31 -17.64 40.59
C GLY A 717 2.81 -17.89 42.01
N TYR A 718 3.39 -19.06 42.26
CA TYR A 718 4.12 -19.37 43.50
C TYR A 718 5.45 -18.59 43.58
N ALA A 719 6.09 -18.36 42.42
CA ALA A 719 6.99 -17.25 42.17
C ALA A 719 6.65 -16.57 40.84
N ALA A 720 6.98 -15.28 40.76
CA ALA A 720 6.98 -14.54 39.50
C ALA A 720 8.24 -14.86 38.69
N LEU A 721 9.42 -14.81 39.34
CA LEU A 721 10.72 -15.12 38.73
C LEU A 721 11.47 -16.17 39.56
N TYR A 722 11.93 -17.25 38.92
CA TYR A 722 12.72 -18.30 39.57
C TYR A 722 13.95 -18.68 38.75
N PHE A 723 15.13 -18.34 39.27
CA PHE A 723 16.43 -18.65 38.68
C PHE A 723 17.02 -19.91 39.33
N LYS A 724 17.07 -21.01 38.58
CA LYS A 724 17.48 -22.32 39.09
C LYS A 724 19.00 -22.51 39.04
N GLY A 725 19.53 -23.19 40.06
CA GLY A 725 20.94 -23.55 40.19
C GLY A 725 21.37 -24.82 39.43
N VAL A 726 22.68 -25.07 39.45
CA VAL A 726 23.37 -26.09 38.61
C VAL A 726 23.11 -27.57 38.96
N ASP A 727 22.44 -27.88 40.08
CA ASP A 727 22.28 -29.28 40.58
C ASP A 727 21.52 -30.22 39.62
N SER A 728 20.90 -29.68 38.57
CA SER A 728 20.35 -30.45 37.43
C SER A 728 20.21 -29.62 36.14
N SER A 729 20.98 -28.53 36.01
CA SER A 729 20.85 -27.54 34.93
C SER A 729 22.19 -26.90 34.57
N ALA A 730 22.21 -26.04 33.54
CA ALA A 730 23.40 -25.26 33.21
C ALA A 730 23.65 -24.13 34.23
N GLY A 731 22.60 -23.71 34.95
CA GLY A 731 22.61 -22.61 35.90
C GLY A 731 22.11 -21.31 35.28
N SER A 732 21.46 -20.49 36.10
CA SER A 732 20.94 -19.17 35.68
C SER A 732 21.98 -18.05 35.84
N LYS A 733 23.22 -18.39 36.19
CA LYS A 733 24.31 -17.44 36.44
C LYS A 733 24.52 -16.42 35.32
N GLY A 734 24.66 -15.15 35.69
CA GLY A 734 24.90 -14.05 34.75
C GLY A 734 23.63 -13.41 34.19
N SER A 735 22.45 -13.86 34.61
CA SER A 735 21.18 -13.32 34.11
C SER A 735 20.97 -11.85 34.48
N ARG A 736 20.31 -11.10 33.59
CA ARG A 736 19.92 -9.69 33.78
C ARG A 736 18.43 -9.55 33.54
N VAL A 737 17.72 -8.89 34.45
CA VAL A 737 16.29 -8.62 34.33
C VAL A 737 16.01 -7.15 34.64
N GLU A 738 15.24 -6.50 33.78
CA GLU A 738 14.72 -5.15 33.98
C GLU A 738 13.20 -5.18 34.03
N VAL A 739 12.62 -4.58 35.07
CA VAL A 739 11.18 -4.55 35.34
C VAL A 739 10.75 -3.09 35.44
N SER A 740 9.89 -2.64 34.53
CA SER A 740 9.54 -1.22 34.43
C SER A 740 8.11 -0.95 33.93
N GLY A 741 7.78 0.31 33.65
CA GLY A 741 6.54 0.68 32.96
C GLY A 741 5.25 0.23 33.65
N GLY A 742 5.21 0.23 34.98
CA GLY A 742 4.06 -0.24 35.77
C GLY A 742 3.90 -1.76 35.84
N ALA A 743 4.84 -2.56 35.31
CA ALA A 743 4.79 -4.02 35.37
C ALA A 743 4.66 -4.55 36.81
N THR A 744 4.13 -5.77 36.97
CA THR A 744 3.83 -6.37 38.28
C THR A 744 4.40 -7.78 38.39
N LEU A 745 5.29 -7.99 39.35
CA LEU A 745 5.72 -9.30 39.82
C LEU A 745 4.91 -9.68 41.07
N GLU A 746 4.09 -10.72 41.00
CA GLU A 746 3.21 -11.12 42.08
C GLU A 746 3.38 -12.60 42.46
N SER A 747 3.35 -12.87 43.76
CA SER A 747 3.32 -14.24 44.26
C SER A 747 2.38 -14.46 45.45
N VAL A 748 1.87 -15.70 45.55
CA VAL A 748 1.02 -16.15 46.65
C VAL A 748 1.48 -17.53 47.14
N ASN A 749 1.69 -17.67 48.44
CA ASN A 749 1.98 -18.94 49.11
C ASN A 749 0.80 -19.39 49.98
N PRO A 750 -0.01 -20.37 49.52
CA PRO A 750 -1.16 -20.89 50.26
C PRO A 750 -0.84 -22.12 51.13
N HIS A 751 0.42 -22.54 51.23
CA HIS A 751 0.78 -23.84 51.80
C HIS A 751 0.82 -23.88 53.34
N PRO A 752 0.52 -25.04 53.97
CA PRO A 752 0.54 -25.20 55.42
C PRO A 752 1.96 -25.36 55.99
N ALA A 753 2.11 -25.05 57.28
CA ALA A 753 3.39 -25.06 57.99
C ALA A 753 4.16 -26.37 57.83
N GLY A 754 5.45 -26.26 57.51
CA GLY A 754 6.33 -27.39 57.23
C GLY A 754 6.46 -27.76 55.75
N GLN A 755 5.78 -27.04 54.84
CA GLN A 755 6.12 -27.02 53.41
C GLN A 755 7.05 -25.83 53.09
N ASN A 756 7.67 -25.86 51.91
CA ASN A 756 8.76 -24.96 51.52
C ASN A 756 8.39 -23.46 51.65
N SER A 757 9.14 -22.73 52.46
CA SER A 757 9.26 -21.27 52.33
C SER A 757 9.71 -20.89 50.91
N PHE A 758 9.19 -19.80 50.35
CA PHE A 758 9.51 -19.39 48.98
C PHE A 758 9.49 -17.86 48.81
N GLY A 759 9.54 -17.36 47.56
CA GLY A 759 9.49 -15.92 47.31
C GLY A 759 9.01 -15.49 45.92
N THR A 760 8.81 -14.18 45.72
CA THR A 760 8.37 -13.62 44.43
C THR A 760 9.48 -13.66 43.39
N VAL A 761 10.69 -13.27 43.80
CA VAL A 761 11.94 -13.39 43.02
C VAL A 761 12.88 -14.34 43.76
N VAL A 762 13.22 -15.47 43.15
CA VAL A 762 13.95 -16.57 43.80
C VAL A 762 15.27 -16.87 43.09
N PHE A 763 16.36 -16.89 43.85
CA PHE A 763 17.72 -17.12 43.37
C PHE A 763 18.29 -18.42 43.95
N GLU A 764 18.62 -19.40 43.09
CA GLU A 764 19.42 -20.60 43.42
C GLU A 764 20.79 -20.63 42.70
N ASP A 765 21.17 -19.51 42.08
CA ASP A 765 22.47 -19.31 41.44
C ASP A 765 23.01 -17.90 41.75
N GLY A 766 24.23 -17.57 41.32
CA GLY A 766 24.90 -16.29 41.60
C GLY A 766 25.04 -15.38 40.39
N ASP A 767 25.50 -14.15 40.62
CA ASP A 767 25.77 -13.14 39.56
C ASP A 767 24.53 -12.79 38.71
N ILE A 768 23.34 -12.82 39.31
CA ILE A 768 22.07 -12.43 38.68
C ILE A 768 21.70 -11.01 39.12
N ASN A 769 21.35 -10.16 38.15
CA ASN A 769 21.01 -8.77 38.37
C ASN A 769 19.53 -8.53 38.04
N VAL A 770 18.76 -7.97 38.97
CA VAL A 770 17.34 -7.62 38.78
C VAL A 770 17.14 -6.15 39.13
N SER A 771 16.71 -5.34 38.17
CA SER A 771 16.42 -3.92 38.31
C SER A 771 14.91 -3.69 38.25
N VAL A 772 14.36 -2.98 39.23
CA VAL A 772 12.92 -2.67 39.35
C VAL A 772 12.74 -1.16 39.49
N LYS A 773 12.08 -0.57 38.50
CA LYS A 773 11.92 0.89 38.34
C LYS A 773 10.48 1.20 37.96
N ASP A 774 9.79 2.09 38.67
CA ASP A 774 8.39 2.45 38.36
C ASP A 774 7.46 1.22 38.21
N ALA A 775 7.72 0.16 39.00
CA ALA A 775 7.08 -1.16 38.87
C ALA A 775 6.75 -1.79 40.24
N ASN A 776 5.95 -2.85 40.23
CA ASN A 776 5.33 -3.43 41.43
C ASN A 776 5.92 -4.81 41.77
N ILE A 777 6.22 -5.06 43.04
CA ILE A 777 6.47 -6.39 43.60
C ILE A 777 5.44 -6.68 44.69
N ILE A 778 4.72 -7.81 44.59
CA ILE A 778 3.69 -8.21 45.55
C ILE A 778 4.01 -9.62 46.07
N ALA A 779 4.22 -9.77 47.37
CA ALA A 779 4.50 -11.04 48.03
C ALA A 779 3.41 -11.35 49.06
N SER A 780 2.67 -12.44 48.88
CA SER A 780 1.55 -12.81 49.76
C SER A 780 1.75 -14.18 50.41
N ALA A 781 1.62 -14.25 51.73
CA ALA A 781 1.54 -15.49 52.48
C ALA A 781 0.12 -15.64 53.07
N THR A 782 -0.68 -16.54 52.48
CA THR A 782 -2.05 -16.83 52.91
C THR A 782 -2.17 -18.15 53.67
N GLY A 783 -1.16 -19.02 53.54
CA GLY A 783 -1.01 -20.26 54.31
C GLY A 783 -0.26 -20.05 55.64
N ALA A 784 0.44 -21.10 56.06
CA ALA A 784 1.30 -21.12 57.25
C ALA A 784 2.78 -21.39 56.94
N SER A 785 3.18 -21.20 55.68
CA SER A 785 4.57 -21.12 55.18
C SER A 785 4.93 -19.68 54.80
N THR A 786 6.22 -19.35 54.76
CA THR A 786 6.67 -17.96 54.52
C THR A 786 6.85 -17.62 53.04
N GLN A 787 6.64 -16.34 52.70
CA GLN A 787 6.81 -15.82 51.34
C GLN A 787 7.57 -14.47 51.34
N SER A 788 8.82 -14.46 50.86
CA SER A 788 9.61 -13.24 50.76
C SER A 788 9.41 -12.55 49.40
N ALA A 789 9.44 -11.23 49.31
CA ALA A 789 9.48 -10.57 47.99
C ALA A 789 10.79 -10.92 47.24
N ILE A 790 11.91 -10.94 47.98
CA ILE A 790 13.24 -11.36 47.50
C ILE A 790 13.70 -12.57 48.33
N LEU A 791 13.99 -13.70 47.68
CA LEU A 791 14.53 -14.90 48.34
C LEU A 791 15.84 -15.38 47.70
N PHE A 792 16.94 -15.24 48.45
CA PHE A 792 18.19 -15.92 48.13
C PHE A 792 18.17 -17.31 48.78
N SER A 793 18.14 -18.36 47.96
CA SER A 793 17.96 -19.73 48.43
C SER A 793 19.19 -20.25 49.19
N SER A 794 18.96 -21.02 50.26
CA SER A 794 20.04 -21.69 50.99
C SER A 794 20.68 -22.86 50.20
N TYR A 795 20.05 -23.30 49.11
CA TYR A 795 20.56 -24.34 48.21
C TYR A 795 21.62 -23.76 47.27
N GLY A 796 22.88 -23.83 47.72
CA GLY A 796 24.04 -23.37 46.94
C GLY A 796 24.30 -21.87 47.12
N ARG A 797 25.06 -21.52 48.17
CA ARG A 797 25.50 -20.13 48.46
C ARG A 797 26.41 -19.58 47.35
N GLN A 798 25.81 -19.10 46.27
CA GLN A 798 26.47 -18.34 45.22
C GLN A 798 26.22 -16.85 45.48
N GLY A 799 27.30 -16.06 45.44
CA GLY A 799 27.26 -14.62 45.72
C GLY A 799 27.23 -13.76 44.46
N GLY A 800 27.07 -12.45 44.65
CA GLY A 800 27.08 -11.45 43.58
C GLY A 800 25.74 -11.20 42.90
N ASN A 801 24.64 -11.76 43.42
CA ASN A 801 23.30 -11.34 43.01
C ASN A 801 23.02 -9.93 43.49
N VAL A 802 22.34 -9.13 42.67
CA VAL A 802 21.99 -7.74 42.96
C VAL A 802 20.52 -7.50 42.60
N VAL A 803 19.72 -7.01 43.56
CA VAL A 803 18.37 -6.50 43.30
C VAL A 803 18.35 -5.00 43.56
N LYS A 804 17.92 -4.20 42.57
CA LYS A 804 17.79 -2.74 42.70
C LYS A 804 16.32 -2.34 42.63
N ILE A 805 15.86 -1.53 43.57
CA ILE A 805 14.49 -0.99 43.60
C ILE A 805 14.57 0.53 43.70
N PHE A 806 14.02 1.23 42.72
CA PHE A 806 14.18 2.67 42.58
C PHE A 806 13.00 3.39 41.91
N ASP A 807 13.09 4.72 41.88
CA ASP A 807 12.09 5.65 41.39
C ASP A 807 10.68 5.40 41.97
N GLY A 808 9.62 5.34 41.14
CA GLY A 808 8.23 5.20 41.58
C GLY A 808 7.79 3.78 41.96
N SER A 809 8.71 2.85 42.18
CA SER A 809 8.39 1.43 42.45
C SER A 809 7.54 1.21 43.70
N ASN A 810 6.78 0.12 43.74
CA ASN A 810 5.91 -0.24 44.88
C ASN A 810 6.15 -1.69 45.33
N VAL A 811 6.27 -1.92 46.63
CA VAL A 811 6.49 -3.25 47.22
C VAL A 811 5.47 -3.55 48.32
N GLU A 812 4.66 -4.58 48.09
CA GLU A 812 3.59 -4.99 49.00
C GLU A 812 3.82 -6.40 49.55
N VAL A 813 3.99 -6.48 50.87
CA VAL A 813 4.14 -7.70 51.66
C VAL A 813 2.83 -7.96 52.40
N LYS A 814 2.17 -9.09 52.14
CA LYS A 814 0.79 -9.38 52.58
C LYS A 814 0.73 -10.67 53.42
N GLY A 815 0.35 -10.53 54.69
CA GLY A 815 0.21 -11.64 55.64
C GLY A 815 1.38 -11.75 56.63
N GLU A 816 1.14 -12.31 57.82
CA GLU A 816 2.10 -12.33 58.94
C GLU A 816 3.39 -13.13 58.68
N LEU A 817 3.37 -14.01 57.66
CA LEU A 817 4.50 -14.84 57.25
C LEU A 817 5.14 -14.36 55.93
N ALA A 818 4.70 -13.21 55.39
CA ALA A 818 5.36 -12.59 54.26
C ALA A 818 6.45 -11.62 54.76
N SER A 819 7.56 -11.49 54.03
CA SER A 819 8.63 -10.53 54.33
C SER A 819 9.14 -9.82 53.08
N PHE A 820 9.90 -8.73 53.25
CA PHE A 820 10.53 -8.03 52.13
C PHE A 820 11.67 -8.87 51.52
N ALA A 821 12.65 -9.26 52.34
CA ALA A 821 13.74 -10.13 51.94
C ALA A 821 14.08 -11.14 53.04
N ASP A 822 14.82 -12.20 52.70
CA ASP A 822 15.45 -13.08 53.70
C ASP A 822 16.62 -12.35 54.39
N GLU A 823 16.78 -12.55 55.69
CA GLU A 823 17.82 -11.94 56.53
C GLU A 823 19.13 -12.76 56.56
N ASN A 824 19.16 -13.95 55.96
CA ASN A 824 20.25 -14.92 56.11
C ASN A 824 21.40 -14.79 55.11
N ASP A 825 21.40 -13.79 54.22
CA ASP A 825 22.42 -13.62 53.17
C ASP A 825 23.35 -12.42 53.43
N GLN A 826 24.66 -12.66 53.29
CA GLN A 826 25.74 -11.66 53.40
C GLN A 826 26.63 -11.59 52.15
N ILE A 827 26.28 -12.31 51.08
CA ILE A 827 27.05 -12.38 49.83
C ILE A 827 26.27 -11.88 48.60
N ASN A 828 25.02 -11.46 48.79
CA ASN A 828 24.12 -10.89 47.79
C ASN A 828 23.59 -9.54 48.28
N THR A 829 23.19 -8.67 47.35
CA THR A 829 22.88 -7.25 47.61
C THR A 829 21.44 -6.93 47.24
N VAL A 830 20.75 -6.15 48.08
CA VAL A 830 19.50 -5.47 47.75
C VAL A 830 19.72 -3.97 47.98
N GLU A 831 19.51 -3.16 46.95
CA GLU A 831 19.72 -1.71 46.96
C GLU A 831 18.39 -0.99 46.70
N VAL A 832 17.94 -0.18 47.67
CA VAL A 832 16.72 0.63 47.59
C VAL A 832 17.11 2.11 47.54
N SER A 833 16.78 2.79 46.44
CA SER A 833 17.00 4.24 46.26
C SER A 833 15.73 5.02 45.89
N GLY A 834 14.58 4.34 45.88
CA GLY A 834 13.26 4.93 45.70
C GLY A 834 12.14 3.93 46.01
N GLY A 835 10.90 4.37 45.86
CA GLY A 835 9.71 3.55 45.96
C GLY A 835 8.95 3.60 47.29
N THR A 836 7.75 2.99 47.28
CA THR A 836 6.83 2.87 48.41
C THR A 836 6.73 1.41 48.88
N PHE A 837 6.72 1.21 50.19
CA PHE A 837 6.69 -0.10 50.84
C PHE A 837 5.59 -0.13 51.89
N ASN A 838 4.90 -1.25 52.09
CA ASN A 838 3.92 -1.42 53.18
C ASN A 838 4.52 -2.05 54.46
N VAL A 839 5.84 -2.24 54.48
CA VAL A 839 6.64 -2.72 55.63
C VAL A 839 7.90 -1.84 55.77
N PRO A 840 8.47 -1.69 56.97
CA PRO A 840 9.66 -0.87 57.17
C PRO A 840 10.84 -1.34 56.31
N VAL A 841 11.50 -0.41 55.62
CA VAL A 841 12.77 -0.67 54.93
C VAL A 841 13.89 -0.62 55.96
N ASP A 842 14.65 -1.71 56.09
CA ASP A 842 15.86 -1.76 56.93
C ASP A 842 16.97 -0.92 56.30
N GLU A 843 17.71 -0.17 57.12
CA GLU A 843 18.84 0.67 56.70
C GLU A 843 19.88 -0.13 55.89
N LYS A 844 20.05 -1.43 56.18
CA LYS A 844 20.96 -2.33 55.43
C LYS A 844 20.59 -2.54 53.95
N TYR A 845 19.36 -2.20 53.55
CA TYR A 845 18.90 -2.29 52.16
C TYR A 845 18.90 -0.93 51.44
N CYS A 846 19.19 0.18 52.13
CA CYS A 846 19.25 1.49 51.50
C CYS A 846 20.52 1.62 50.63
N ALA A 847 20.39 2.20 49.44
CA ALA A 847 21.53 2.51 48.59
C ALA A 847 22.45 3.57 49.23
N GLU A 848 23.71 3.65 48.80
CA GLU A 848 24.67 4.62 49.35
C GLU A 848 24.13 6.07 49.22
N GLY A 849 24.07 6.78 50.35
CA GLY A 849 23.51 8.14 50.42
C GLY A 849 21.98 8.21 50.53
N TYR A 850 21.31 7.10 50.85
CA TYR A 850 19.87 7.05 51.14
C TYR A 850 19.63 6.51 52.56
N ARG A 851 18.52 6.94 53.18
CA ARG A 851 18.07 6.51 54.51
C ARG A 851 16.59 6.14 54.51
N PRO A 852 16.13 5.21 55.37
CA PRO A 852 14.71 4.85 55.44
C PRO A 852 13.87 5.99 56.04
N VAL A 853 12.64 6.13 55.56
CA VAL A 853 11.66 7.12 56.03
C VAL A 853 10.27 6.50 56.20
N ASP A 854 9.60 6.87 57.29
CA ASP A 854 8.18 6.56 57.53
C ASP A 854 7.34 7.63 56.82
N LEU A 855 6.49 7.21 55.88
CA LEU A 855 5.66 8.08 55.06
C LEU A 855 4.26 8.32 55.67
N GLY A 856 3.95 7.68 56.80
CA GLY A 856 2.62 7.68 57.41
C GLY A 856 1.70 6.60 56.84
N ASP A 857 0.54 6.41 57.48
CA ASP A 857 -0.52 5.48 57.09
C ASP A 857 -0.08 4.02 56.82
N GLY A 858 1.01 3.58 57.47
CA GLY A 858 1.59 2.25 57.29
C GLY A 858 2.44 2.08 56.03
N LYS A 859 2.82 3.19 55.39
CA LYS A 859 3.74 3.23 54.25
C LYS A 859 5.13 3.71 54.66
N TYR A 860 6.13 3.17 53.99
CA TYR A 860 7.55 3.45 54.20
C TYR A 860 8.23 3.67 52.85
N GLY A 861 9.39 4.30 52.86
CA GLY A 861 10.21 4.50 51.67
C GLY A 861 11.65 4.80 52.04
N VAL A 862 12.40 5.35 51.08
CA VAL A 862 13.74 5.89 51.32
C VAL A 862 13.82 7.32 50.81
N GLU A 863 14.64 8.14 51.47
CA GLU A 863 14.97 9.49 51.01
C GLU A 863 16.48 9.67 50.93
N LYS A 864 16.93 10.60 50.09
CA LYS A 864 18.35 10.92 49.93
C LYS A 864 18.85 11.66 51.17
N GLU A 865 19.94 11.18 51.76
CA GLU A 865 20.49 11.73 53.00
C GLU A 865 21.02 13.16 52.79
N TYR A 866 20.52 14.12 53.59
CA TYR A 866 20.99 15.49 53.53
C TYR A 866 22.36 15.64 54.21
N VAL A 867 23.42 15.66 53.40
CA VAL A 867 24.76 16.03 53.86
C VAL A 867 24.84 17.56 54.00
N PRO A 868 25.00 18.13 55.22
CA PRO A 868 25.17 19.57 55.37
C PRO A 868 26.51 20.03 54.75
N PRO A 869 26.56 21.21 54.11
CA PRO A 869 27.74 21.63 53.36
C PRO A 869 28.93 21.93 54.30
N SER A 870 29.90 21.01 54.34
CA SER A 870 31.20 21.29 54.96
C SER A 870 31.99 22.23 54.03
N GLY A 871 32.33 23.43 54.50
CA GLY A 871 32.99 24.43 53.68
C GLY A 871 34.43 24.06 53.31
N GLY A 872 34.75 24.11 52.02
CA GLY A 872 36.09 23.87 51.48
C GLY A 872 36.05 23.84 49.95
N GLY A 873 36.18 24.99 49.30
CA GLY A 873 35.76 25.14 47.92
C GLY A 873 36.74 24.65 46.85
N THR A 874 36.16 24.22 45.73
CA THR A 874 36.59 24.62 44.37
C THR A 874 35.32 24.94 43.58
N THR A 875 35.31 26.06 42.85
CA THR A 875 34.10 26.55 42.18
C THR A 875 33.82 25.78 40.88
N THR A 876 33.00 24.73 40.99
CA THR A 876 32.23 24.25 39.84
C THR A 876 30.97 25.11 39.73
N PRO A 877 30.60 25.59 38.53
CA PRO A 877 29.36 26.34 38.36
C PRO A 877 28.11 25.51 38.74
N SER A 878 27.06 26.16 39.24
CA SER A 878 25.78 25.54 39.64
C SER A 878 24.59 26.22 38.96
N ASP A 879 23.51 25.47 38.77
CA ASP A 879 22.27 25.95 38.14
C ASP A 879 21.65 27.13 38.90
N LYS A 880 20.99 28.03 38.15
CA LYS A 880 20.31 29.23 38.63
C LYS A 880 18.80 29.09 38.40
N THR A 881 18.01 29.07 39.46
CA THR A 881 16.54 29.01 39.39
C THR A 881 15.90 30.37 39.66
N GLU A 882 14.96 30.77 38.81
CA GLU A 882 14.09 31.94 38.95
C GLU A 882 12.62 31.50 38.91
N VAL A 883 11.77 32.10 39.73
CA VAL A 883 10.32 31.76 39.82
C VAL A 883 9.50 33.04 39.78
N GLU A 884 8.62 33.15 38.80
CA GLU A 884 7.63 34.21 38.62
C GLU A 884 6.23 33.71 38.98
N LYS A 885 5.41 34.60 39.55
CA LYS A 885 3.99 34.35 39.83
C LYS A 885 3.16 35.33 39.02
N ASN A 886 2.35 34.81 38.12
CA ASN A 886 1.63 35.60 37.14
C ASN A 886 0.29 36.11 37.73
N PRO A 887 -0.30 37.19 37.19
CA PRO A 887 -1.54 37.78 37.72
C PRO A 887 -2.78 36.87 37.63
N ASP A 888 -2.77 35.89 36.72
CA ASP A 888 -3.82 34.88 36.52
C ASP A 888 -3.79 33.73 37.54
N GLY A 889 -2.73 33.66 38.36
CA GLY A 889 -2.50 32.60 39.34
C GLY A 889 -1.59 31.45 38.87
N SER A 890 -1.12 31.47 37.63
CA SER A 890 -0.08 30.56 37.12
C SER A 890 1.31 30.90 37.68
N THR A 891 2.27 30.00 37.52
CA THR A 891 3.67 30.23 37.89
C THR A 891 4.62 29.82 36.77
N THR A 892 5.67 30.61 36.54
CA THR A 892 6.72 30.33 35.55
C THR A 892 8.04 30.12 36.30
N THR A 893 8.65 28.94 36.20
CA THR A 893 9.94 28.60 36.79
C THR A 893 10.99 28.40 35.70
N THR A 894 12.08 29.17 35.73
CA THR A 894 13.21 29.05 34.79
C THR A 894 14.45 28.56 35.52
N VAL A 895 14.97 27.39 35.14
CA VAL A 895 16.25 26.84 35.59
C VAL A 895 17.27 27.03 34.48
N THR A 896 18.25 27.91 34.67
CA THR A 896 19.38 28.12 33.75
C THR A 896 20.61 27.36 34.26
N LYS A 897 21.12 26.42 33.48
CA LYS A 897 22.37 25.70 33.75
C LYS A 897 23.59 26.58 33.43
N PRO A 898 24.77 26.29 34.01
CA PRO A 898 25.99 27.04 33.75
C PRO A 898 26.49 27.08 32.31
N ASP A 899 26.10 26.10 31.48
CA ASP A 899 26.44 26.06 30.06
C ASP A 899 25.57 26.99 29.21
N GLY A 900 24.52 27.59 29.80
CA GLY A 900 23.55 28.47 29.15
C GLY A 900 22.22 27.80 28.84
N SER A 901 22.12 26.47 28.91
CA SER A 901 20.87 25.74 28.64
C SER A 901 19.81 26.02 29.70
N GLN A 902 18.53 25.94 29.32
CA GLN A 902 17.40 26.31 30.18
C GLN A 902 16.32 25.24 30.21
N THR A 903 15.69 25.07 31.36
CA THR A 903 14.36 24.45 31.49
C THR A 903 13.39 25.51 31.97
N ILE A 904 12.33 25.77 31.20
CA ILE A 904 11.25 26.70 31.54
C ILE A 904 10.01 25.86 31.80
N THR A 905 9.48 25.92 33.01
CA THR A 905 8.25 25.24 33.44
C THR A 905 7.18 26.28 33.67
N HIS A 906 5.99 26.13 33.08
CA HIS A 906 4.84 27.00 33.35
C HIS A 906 3.65 26.16 33.83
N GLU A 907 3.18 26.40 35.05
CA GLU A 907 2.07 25.68 35.68
C GLU A 907 0.85 26.61 35.83
N THR A 908 -0.29 26.22 35.28
CA THR A 908 -1.56 26.96 35.39
C THR A 908 -2.15 26.89 36.80
N ALA A 909 -3.10 27.77 37.11
CA ALA A 909 -3.88 27.69 38.36
C ALA A 909 -4.77 26.42 38.50
N THR A 910 -4.85 25.59 37.45
CA THR A 910 -5.52 24.29 37.45
C THR A 910 -4.55 23.11 37.65
N GLY A 911 -3.23 23.36 37.55
CA GLY A 911 -2.16 22.36 37.68
C GLY A 911 -1.78 21.69 36.36
N THR A 912 -2.11 22.30 35.21
CA THR A 912 -1.61 21.85 33.90
C THR A 912 -0.25 22.51 33.70
N GLU A 913 0.76 21.71 33.38
CA GLU A 913 2.16 22.13 33.36
C GLU A 913 2.75 21.99 31.95
N SER A 914 3.40 23.02 31.42
CA SER A 914 4.30 22.90 30.28
C SER A 914 5.76 22.95 30.69
N VAL A 915 6.62 22.18 30.03
CA VAL A 915 8.06 22.12 30.25
C VAL A 915 8.78 22.27 28.90
N VAL A 916 9.37 23.45 28.69
CA VAL A 916 10.16 23.80 27.50
C VAL A 916 11.65 23.72 27.86
N LYS A 917 12.39 22.83 27.19
CA LYS A 917 13.86 22.74 27.31
C LYS A 917 14.51 23.50 26.17
N LYS A 918 15.56 24.27 26.48
CA LYS A 918 16.36 25.02 25.51
C LYS A 918 17.84 24.68 25.64
N ASP A 919 18.53 24.60 24.51
CA ASP A 919 19.98 24.44 24.48
C ASP A 919 20.71 25.72 24.92
N LYS A 920 22.05 25.66 24.93
CA LYS A 920 22.94 26.78 25.29
C LYS A 920 22.88 27.98 24.33
N ASP A 921 22.35 27.80 23.13
CA ASP A 921 22.23 28.84 22.10
C ASP A 921 20.81 29.44 22.08
N GLY A 922 19.87 28.88 22.85
CA GLY A 922 18.50 29.35 23.05
C GLY A 922 17.44 28.60 22.22
N ASN A 923 17.83 27.58 21.44
CA ASN A 923 16.92 26.80 20.61
C ASN A 923 16.09 25.86 21.48
N VAL A 924 14.79 25.70 21.20
CA VAL A 924 13.94 24.72 21.88
C VAL A 924 14.35 23.30 21.44
N THR A 925 14.65 22.43 22.41
CA THR A 925 15.04 21.03 22.17
C THR A 925 13.93 20.03 22.45
N SER A 926 12.95 20.41 23.29
CA SER A 926 11.74 19.62 23.57
C SER A 926 10.69 20.51 24.23
N THR A 927 9.42 20.29 23.88
CA THR A 927 8.26 20.86 24.58
C THR A 927 7.38 19.70 25.04
N GLU A 928 7.06 19.68 26.33
CA GLU A 928 6.20 18.68 26.96
C GLU A 928 5.08 19.41 27.71
N VAL A 929 3.85 18.89 27.71
CA VAL A 929 2.72 19.42 28.48
C VAL A 929 2.04 18.27 29.22
N SER A 930 1.93 18.38 30.54
CA SER A 930 1.14 17.46 31.38
C SER A 930 -0.21 18.08 31.72
N VAL A 931 -1.28 17.51 31.16
CA VAL A 931 -2.67 17.94 31.39
C VAL A 931 -3.10 17.57 32.81
N SER A 932 -3.66 18.53 33.54
CA SER A 932 -4.16 18.31 34.89
C SER A 932 -5.40 17.42 34.90
N LYS A 933 -5.58 16.65 35.98
CA LYS A 933 -6.83 15.92 36.22
C LYS A 933 -8.04 16.85 36.24
N LYS A 934 -7.88 18.09 36.70
CA LYS A 934 -8.96 19.07 36.83
C LYS A 934 -9.45 19.57 35.46
N ASP A 935 -8.54 19.78 34.51
CA ASP A 935 -8.89 20.22 33.16
C ASP A 935 -9.43 19.05 32.34
N ALA A 936 -8.85 17.86 32.47
CA ALA A 936 -9.40 16.62 31.93
C ALA A 936 -10.82 16.30 32.46
N GLU A 937 -11.07 16.47 33.76
CA GLU A 937 -12.41 16.35 34.36
C GLU A 937 -13.40 17.43 33.86
N SER A 938 -12.90 18.56 33.37
CA SER A 938 -13.73 19.61 32.75
C SER A 938 -14.07 19.34 31.28
N GLY A 939 -13.41 18.35 30.67
CA GLY A 939 -13.54 17.98 29.25
C GLY A 939 -12.72 18.85 28.29
N LYS A 940 -12.01 19.89 28.77
CA LYS A 940 -11.19 20.75 27.90
C LYS A 940 -9.97 21.36 28.59
N VAL A 941 -8.95 21.66 27.79
CA VAL A 941 -7.69 22.29 28.22
C VAL A 941 -7.12 23.19 27.13
N GLU A 942 -6.67 24.38 27.51
CA GLU A 942 -5.82 25.22 26.66
C GLU A 942 -4.37 24.95 27.06
N LEU A 943 -3.50 24.59 26.10
CA LEU A 943 -2.11 24.26 26.40
C LEU A 943 -1.36 25.53 26.86
N PRO A 944 -0.72 25.54 28.05
CA PRO A 944 -0.03 26.73 28.56
C PRO A 944 1.34 26.90 27.89
N LEU A 945 1.32 27.18 26.60
CA LEU A 945 2.47 27.35 25.73
C LEU A 945 2.49 28.77 25.17
N ALA A 946 3.67 29.22 24.75
CA ALA A 946 3.72 30.37 23.84
C ALA A 946 3.04 29.97 22.52
N ALA A 947 2.32 30.93 21.92
CA ALA A 947 1.62 30.72 20.66
C ALA A 947 2.57 30.14 19.60
N ALA A 948 2.21 28.98 19.05
CA ALA A 948 3.04 28.23 18.13
C ALA A 948 3.06 28.90 16.75
N GLU A 949 4.24 29.13 16.20
CA GLU A 949 4.39 29.43 14.76
C GLU A 949 4.18 28.13 13.98
N PRO A 950 3.18 28.02 13.09
CA PRO A 950 2.96 26.82 12.29
C PRO A 950 4.16 26.54 11.37
N GLY A 951 4.57 25.28 11.27
CA GLY A 951 5.53 24.89 10.25
C GLY A 951 4.93 25.00 8.84
N SER A 952 5.72 25.42 7.85
CA SER A 952 5.30 25.40 6.42
C SER A 952 5.14 23.97 5.86
N ASP A 953 5.61 22.99 6.63
CA ASP A 953 5.49 21.55 6.44
C ASP A 953 5.80 20.87 7.78
N VAL A 954 5.52 19.58 7.85
CA VAL A 954 5.65 18.78 9.08
C VAL A 954 7.11 18.58 9.51
N ASP A 955 8.07 18.55 8.58
CA ASP A 955 9.51 18.46 8.89
C ASP A 955 10.03 19.69 9.67
N LYS A 956 9.49 20.88 9.38
CA LYS A 956 9.86 22.14 10.05
C LYS A 956 9.06 22.44 11.31
N ALA A 957 7.93 21.76 11.52
CA ALA A 957 7.08 22.01 12.68
C ALA A 957 7.69 21.44 13.98
N PRO A 958 7.77 22.23 15.06
CA PRO A 958 8.26 21.73 16.34
C PRO A 958 7.24 20.75 16.97
N ALA A 959 7.76 19.66 17.53
CA ALA A 959 6.94 18.67 18.24
C ALA A 959 6.65 19.10 19.69
N VAL A 960 5.42 18.81 20.13
CA VAL A 960 4.92 19.01 21.50
C VAL A 960 4.38 17.68 22.00
N GLU A 961 4.96 17.13 23.07
CA GLU A 961 4.44 15.93 23.73
C GLU A 961 3.33 16.33 24.71
N VAL A 962 2.07 15.93 24.47
CA VAL A 962 0.93 16.20 25.36
C VAL A 962 0.58 14.93 26.14
N LYS A 963 0.83 14.95 27.44
CA LYS A 963 0.54 13.85 28.38
C LYS A 963 -0.82 14.06 29.02
N ALA A 964 -1.70 13.08 28.86
CA ALA A 964 -3.04 13.10 29.40
C ALA A 964 -3.13 12.23 30.66
N PRO A 965 -3.90 12.63 31.69
CA PRO A 965 -4.16 11.76 32.82
C PRO A 965 -5.02 10.57 32.36
N SER A 966 -4.84 9.40 32.97
CA SER A 966 -5.54 8.14 32.62
C SER A 966 -7.07 8.15 32.78
N SER A 967 -7.67 9.30 33.07
CA SER A 967 -9.11 9.57 33.01
C SER A 967 -9.59 9.98 31.62
N VAL A 968 -8.67 10.42 30.75
CA VAL A 968 -8.89 10.67 29.33
C VAL A 968 -8.80 9.34 28.59
N THR A 969 -9.83 9.01 27.81
CA THR A 969 -9.96 7.77 27.03
C THR A 969 -10.74 8.03 25.75
N ALA A 970 -10.88 7.05 24.85
CA ALA A 970 -11.75 7.16 23.68
C ALA A 970 -13.23 7.48 24.04
N ASP A 971 -13.75 6.93 25.14
CA ASP A 971 -15.11 7.23 25.63
C ASP A 971 -15.24 8.61 26.30
N LYS A 972 -14.11 9.24 26.62
CA LYS A 972 -13.99 10.52 27.36
C LYS A 972 -12.76 11.29 26.89
N PRO A 973 -12.78 11.80 25.64
CA PRO A 973 -11.71 12.65 25.15
C PRO A 973 -11.61 13.95 25.96
N VAL A 974 -10.47 14.63 25.82
CA VAL A 974 -10.31 16.01 26.25
C VAL A 974 -10.11 16.90 25.03
N GLN A 975 -10.89 17.98 24.94
CA GLN A 975 -10.73 19.03 23.93
C GLN A 975 -9.45 19.81 24.24
N VAL A 976 -8.43 19.68 23.39
CA VAL A 976 -7.15 20.38 23.49
C VAL A 976 -7.16 21.58 22.54
N THR A 977 -7.00 22.77 23.10
CA THR A 977 -6.76 24.01 22.36
C THR A 977 -5.26 24.30 22.36
N VAL A 978 -4.66 24.43 21.17
CA VAL A 978 -3.26 24.76 20.96
C VAL A 978 -3.15 26.22 20.52
N PRO A 979 -2.57 27.12 21.33
CA PRO A 979 -2.39 28.52 20.94
C PRO A 979 -1.52 28.65 19.69
N VAL A 980 -1.98 29.42 18.70
CA VAL A 980 -1.26 29.65 17.42
C VAL A 980 -0.92 31.13 17.26
N ALA A 981 0.28 31.41 16.74
CA ALA A 981 0.75 32.76 16.52
C ALA A 981 0.01 33.42 15.34
N LYS A 982 -0.58 34.59 15.58
CA LYS A 982 -1.15 35.49 14.56
C LYS A 982 -0.79 36.94 14.84
N ASP A 983 -0.72 37.77 13.80
CA ASP A 983 -0.51 39.21 13.95
C ASP A 983 -1.78 39.93 14.45
N GLU A 984 -1.60 41.07 15.13
CA GLU A 984 -2.69 41.78 15.82
C GLU A 984 -3.67 42.42 14.84
N GLY A 985 -4.80 41.75 14.60
CA GLY A 985 -5.88 42.19 13.72
C GLY A 985 -6.10 41.33 12.47
N ASP A 986 -5.30 40.28 12.29
CA ASP A 986 -5.44 39.34 11.17
C ASP A 986 -6.56 38.32 11.42
N GLU A 987 -7.14 37.83 10.32
CA GLU A 987 -8.16 36.77 10.31
C GLU A 987 -7.52 35.40 10.62
N PRO A 988 -8.25 34.43 11.22
CA PRO A 988 -7.74 33.08 11.47
C PRO A 988 -7.22 32.39 10.21
N ASN A 989 -6.01 31.80 10.27
CA ASN A 989 -5.53 30.93 9.19
C ASN A 989 -6.20 29.55 9.30
N TYR A 990 -7.22 29.33 8.49
CA TYR A 990 -7.98 28.07 8.47
C TYR A 990 -7.21 26.88 7.84
N GLY A 991 -6.08 27.14 7.18
CA GLY A 991 -5.14 26.14 6.66
C GLY A 991 -4.31 25.42 7.72
N VAL A 992 -4.34 25.90 8.98
CA VAL A 992 -3.59 25.27 10.08
C VAL A 992 -4.31 24.02 10.60
N VAL A 993 -3.52 22.96 10.80
CA VAL A 993 -3.94 21.65 11.31
C VAL A 993 -2.93 21.08 12.32
N VAL A 994 -3.37 20.05 13.05
CA VAL A 994 -2.50 19.24 13.90
C VAL A 994 -2.11 17.94 13.19
N PHE A 995 -0.83 17.59 13.23
CA PHE A 995 -0.34 16.24 12.95
C PHE A 995 -0.05 15.52 14.27
N ALA A 996 -0.58 14.31 14.45
CA ALA A 996 -0.17 13.38 15.50
C ALA A 996 1.08 12.61 15.05
N VAL A 997 1.97 12.32 15.99
CA VAL A 997 3.18 11.50 15.79
C VAL A 997 3.07 10.25 16.67
N ASP A 998 3.21 9.07 16.07
CA ASP A 998 3.16 7.79 16.77
C ASP A 998 4.51 7.37 17.40
N ALA A 999 4.56 6.19 18.03
CA ALA A 999 5.76 5.69 18.72
C ALA A 999 6.88 5.28 17.76
N GLU A 1000 6.53 4.94 16.52
CA GLU A 1000 7.43 4.60 15.41
C GLU A 1000 7.95 5.86 14.69
N GLY A 1001 7.30 7.01 14.89
CA GLY A 1001 7.66 8.30 14.32
C GLY A 1001 6.90 8.65 13.02
N ASN A 1002 5.81 7.94 12.69
CA ASN A 1002 4.95 8.29 11.57
C ASN A 1002 4.05 9.48 11.92
N GLU A 1003 3.76 10.32 10.92
CA GLU A 1003 3.10 11.61 11.11
C GLU A 1003 1.77 11.65 10.36
N THR A 1004 0.66 11.75 11.08
CA THR A 1004 -0.70 11.68 10.52
C THR A 1004 -1.50 12.93 10.88
N VAL A 1005 -2.10 13.59 9.89
CA VAL A 1005 -2.99 14.74 10.14
C VAL A 1005 -4.21 14.29 10.96
N ILE A 1006 -4.66 15.09 11.93
CA ILE A 1006 -5.93 14.89 12.64
C ILE A 1006 -7.01 15.62 11.83
N PRO A 1007 -7.87 14.93 11.04
CA PRO A 1007 -8.76 15.61 10.09
C PRO A 1007 -9.86 16.42 10.79
N LYS A 1008 -10.29 15.95 11.96
CA LYS A 1008 -11.34 16.54 12.81
C LYS A 1008 -10.83 17.64 13.75
N CYS A 1009 -9.76 18.35 13.41
CA CYS A 1009 -9.34 19.55 14.15
C CYS A 1009 -10.05 20.82 13.62
N ALA A 1010 -10.50 21.70 14.50
CA ALA A 1010 -11.09 23.00 14.16
C ALA A 1010 -10.09 24.15 14.32
N VAL A 1011 -10.44 25.33 13.80
CA VAL A 1011 -9.77 26.60 14.11
C VAL A 1011 -10.82 27.51 14.75
N ASP A 1012 -10.53 28.03 15.94
CA ASP A 1012 -11.45 28.91 16.68
C ASP A 1012 -11.40 30.38 16.18
N ASP A 1013 -12.29 31.22 16.71
CA ASP A 1013 -12.37 32.66 16.36
C ASP A 1013 -11.07 33.41 16.73
N ASP A 1014 -10.28 32.89 17.67
CA ASP A 1014 -8.99 33.43 18.07
C ASP A 1014 -7.83 32.88 17.22
N GLY A 1015 -8.08 31.95 16.29
CA GLY A 1015 -7.09 31.37 15.38
C GLY A 1015 -6.30 30.19 15.96
N ASN A 1016 -6.67 29.71 17.15
CA ASN A 1016 -6.07 28.54 17.78
C ASN A 1016 -6.62 27.27 17.14
N VAL A 1017 -5.82 26.20 17.15
CA VAL A 1017 -6.27 24.90 16.62
C VAL A 1017 -6.79 24.04 17.76
N VAL A 1018 -7.97 23.45 17.57
CA VAL A 1018 -8.70 22.68 18.59
C VAL A 1018 -8.91 21.25 18.10
N PHE A 1019 -8.62 20.25 18.94
CA PHE A 1019 -8.80 18.83 18.60
C PHE A 1019 -9.12 17.98 19.84
N GLU A 1020 -9.56 16.75 19.67
CA GLU A 1020 -9.75 15.80 20.77
C GLU A 1020 -8.53 14.90 20.99
N ALA A 1021 -8.04 14.82 22.24
CA ALA A 1021 -7.05 13.83 22.66
C ALA A 1021 -7.73 12.72 23.48
N THR A 1022 -7.42 11.46 23.16
CA THR A 1022 -7.96 10.25 23.82
C THR A 1022 -6.95 9.56 24.74
N GLY A 1023 -5.78 10.17 24.94
CA GLY A 1023 -4.64 9.66 25.70
C GLY A 1023 -3.43 10.58 25.51
N ASP A 1024 -2.23 10.06 25.78
CA ASP A 1024 -0.97 10.74 25.45
C ASP A 1024 -0.84 10.89 23.91
N VAL A 1025 -0.42 12.05 23.44
CA VAL A 1025 -0.26 12.34 22.00
C VAL A 1025 0.90 13.31 21.77
N THR A 1026 1.80 12.97 20.85
CA THR A 1026 2.80 13.94 20.35
C THR A 1026 2.22 14.66 19.15
N ILE A 1027 2.26 16.00 19.15
CA ILE A 1027 1.65 16.83 18.11
C ILE A 1027 2.64 17.77 17.43
N LYS A 1028 2.34 18.12 16.17
CA LYS A 1028 2.98 19.19 15.39
C LYS A 1028 1.90 20.10 14.80
N VAL A 1029 2.12 21.42 14.86
CA VAL A 1029 1.22 22.42 14.25
C VAL A 1029 1.77 22.84 12.89
N VAL A 1030 0.97 22.67 11.83
CA VAL A 1030 1.41 22.82 10.43
C VAL A 1030 0.38 23.63 9.66
N ASP A 1031 0.83 24.60 8.88
CA ASP A 1031 0.00 25.16 7.80
C ASP A 1031 0.06 24.19 6.61
N ASN A 1032 -1.05 23.49 6.37
CA ASN A 1032 -1.11 22.39 5.42
C ASN A 1032 -2.03 22.69 4.22
N ALA A 1033 -2.49 23.93 4.04
CA ALA A 1033 -3.31 24.33 2.90
C ALA A 1033 -2.69 23.92 1.56
N LYS A 1034 -3.53 23.65 0.55
CA LYS A 1034 -3.08 23.27 -0.80
C LYS A 1034 -3.66 24.22 -1.84
N GLU A 1035 -2.78 24.88 -2.59
CA GLU A 1035 -3.18 25.70 -3.74
C GLU A 1035 -3.94 24.86 -4.78
N MET A 1036 -5.08 25.38 -5.24
CA MET A 1036 -5.95 24.73 -6.22
C MET A 1036 -6.05 25.60 -7.49
N PRO A 1037 -5.47 25.19 -8.64
CA PRO A 1037 -5.28 26.04 -9.82
C PRO A 1037 -6.54 26.63 -10.49
N ASP A 1038 -7.73 26.10 -10.21
CA ASP A 1038 -9.01 26.60 -10.74
C ASP A 1038 -9.68 27.64 -9.82
N VAL A 1039 -9.22 27.76 -8.57
CA VAL A 1039 -9.72 28.71 -7.56
C VAL A 1039 -9.09 30.08 -7.80
N LYS A 1040 -9.91 31.13 -7.76
CA LYS A 1040 -9.46 32.52 -7.93
C LYS A 1040 -9.75 33.30 -6.66
N GLU A 1041 -8.92 34.30 -6.34
CA GLU A 1041 -9.14 35.26 -5.24
C GLU A 1041 -10.54 35.92 -5.24
N THR A 1042 -11.23 35.96 -6.39
CA THR A 1042 -12.59 36.50 -6.51
C THR A 1042 -13.71 35.51 -6.22
N ASP A 1043 -13.41 34.22 -6.08
CA ASP A 1043 -14.38 33.19 -5.74
C ASP A 1043 -14.64 33.24 -4.22
N TRP A 1044 -15.91 33.20 -3.81
CA TRP A 1044 -16.32 33.45 -2.41
C TRP A 1044 -15.77 32.43 -1.40
N PHE A 1045 -15.21 31.32 -1.87
CA PHE A 1045 -14.68 30.21 -1.08
C PHE A 1045 -13.14 30.11 -1.11
N ALA A 1046 -12.44 31.07 -1.74
CA ALA A 1046 -11.06 30.89 -2.18
C ALA A 1046 -9.99 30.78 -1.07
N GLY A 1047 -10.19 31.46 0.06
CA GLY A 1047 -9.35 31.33 1.27
C GLY A 1047 -9.94 30.27 2.19
N ASP A 1048 -10.48 30.72 3.34
CA ASP A 1048 -11.03 29.95 4.46
C ASP A 1048 -11.51 28.53 4.12
N VAL A 1049 -12.46 28.41 3.18
CA VAL A 1049 -13.13 27.15 2.85
C VAL A 1049 -12.21 26.18 2.10
N VAL A 1050 -11.39 26.67 1.17
CA VAL A 1050 -10.42 25.85 0.41
C VAL A 1050 -9.24 25.49 1.30
N ASP A 1051 -8.69 26.44 2.05
CA ASP A 1051 -7.56 26.21 2.95
C ASP A 1051 -7.95 25.20 4.04
N PHE A 1052 -9.12 25.37 4.67
CA PHE A 1052 -9.65 24.44 5.66
C PHE A 1052 -9.82 23.02 5.11
N ALA A 1053 -10.48 22.89 3.95
CA ALA A 1053 -10.87 21.60 3.39
C ALA A 1053 -9.69 20.83 2.77
N THR A 1054 -8.69 21.55 2.25
CA THR A 1054 -7.48 20.93 1.67
C THR A 1054 -6.47 20.54 2.75
N ALA A 1055 -6.27 21.37 3.77
CA ALA A 1055 -5.33 21.10 4.86
C ALA A 1055 -5.66 19.83 5.65
N ARG A 1056 -6.94 19.47 5.74
CA ARG A 1056 -7.46 18.28 6.46
C ARG A 1056 -7.60 17.04 5.58
N GLY A 1057 -7.28 17.12 4.28
CA GLY A 1057 -7.48 16.03 3.33
C GLY A 1057 -8.95 15.70 3.01
N ILE A 1058 -9.90 16.54 3.45
CA ILE A 1058 -11.35 16.36 3.20
C ILE A 1058 -11.61 16.48 1.70
N VAL A 1059 -11.04 17.51 1.07
CA VAL A 1059 -11.18 17.79 -0.37
C VAL A 1059 -9.80 17.81 -1.03
N ASN A 1060 -9.35 16.64 -1.49
CA ASN A 1060 -8.05 16.47 -2.15
C ASN A 1060 -8.00 16.98 -3.61
N GLY A 1061 -9.03 17.70 -4.08
CA GLY A 1061 -9.23 18.05 -5.48
C GLY A 1061 -9.71 16.89 -6.37
N VAL A 1062 -10.01 17.20 -7.63
CA VAL A 1062 -10.42 16.26 -8.69
C VAL A 1062 -9.32 16.19 -9.73
N ASP A 1063 -8.84 14.99 -10.05
CA ASP A 1063 -7.81 14.80 -11.08
C ASP A 1063 -8.30 15.22 -12.46
N MET A 1064 -7.51 16.07 -13.11
CA MET A 1064 -7.78 16.57 -14.45
C MET A 1064 -6.89 15.86 -15.49
N PRO A 1065 -7.31 15.75 -16.76
CA PRO A 1065 -6.52 15.12 -17.82
C PRO A 1065 -5.17 15.78 -18.14
N ASP A 1066 -4.88 16.96 -17.59
CA ASP A 1066 -3.59 17.66 -17.70
C ASP A 1066 -2.59 17.26 -16.59
N GLY A 1067 -3.05 16.55 -15.55
CA GLY A 1067 -2.28 16.15 -14.37
C GLY A 1067 -2.39 17.13 -13.19
N THR A 1068 -3.17 18.20 -13.31
CA THR A 1068 -3.54 19.06 -12.17
C THR A 1068 -4.67 18.43 -11.35
N LYS A 1069 -4.78 18.82 -10.07
CA LYS A 1069 -6.00 18.59 -9.29
C LYS A 1069 -6.75 19.92 -9.18
N GLN A 1070 -8.06 19.90 -9.44
CA GLN A 1070 -8.92 21.09 -9.35
C GLN A 1070 -9.91 20.97 -8.20
N PHE A 1071 -10.18 22.06 -7.49
CA PHE A 1071 -11.16 22.11 -6.41
C PHE A 1071 -12.59 21.90 -6.93
N GLN A 1072 -12.88 22.40 -8.14
CA GLN A 1072 -14.18 22.37 -8.82
C GLN A 1072 -15.32 22.94 -7.97
N GLY A 1073 -15.07 24.05 -7.26
CA GLY A 1073 -15.98 24.59 -6.23
C GLY A 1073 -17.43 24.85 -6.67
N TYR A 1074 -17.64 25.22 -7.93
CA TYR A 1074 -18.98 25.42 -8.53
C TYR A 1074 -19.60 24.15 -9.12
N GLY A 1075 -18.85 23.05 -9.24
CA GLY A 1075 -19.33 21.75 -9.67
C GLY A 1075 -20.27 21.12 -8.63
N LYS A 1076 -21.20 20.27 -9.07
CA LYS A 1076 -22.10 19.55 -8.15
C LYS A 1076 -21.38 18.38 -7.50
N THR A 1077 -21.54 18.24 -6.19
CA THR A 1077 -21.02 17.10 -5.42
C THR A 1077 -21.94 15.89 -5.61
N SER A 1078 -21.39 14.73 -5.96
CA SER A 1078 -22.17 13.49 -5.97
C SER A 1078 -22.36 12.92 -4.55
N ARG A 1079 -23.34 12.04 -4.36
CA ARG A 1079 -23.59 11.35 -3.08
C ARG A 1079 -22.36 10.55 -2.65
N GLY A 1080 -21.70 9.88 -3.59
CA GLY A 1080 -20.43 9.17 -3.38
C GLY A 1080 -19.29 10.11 -3.00
N MET A 1081 -19.15 11.27 -3.65
CA MET A 1081 -18.16 12.28 -3.24
C MET A 1081 -18.39 12.76 -1.81
N PHE A 1082 -19.64 12.98 -1.40
CA PHE A 1082 -19.93 13.48 -0.06
C PHE A 1082 -19.62 12.44 1.02
N VAL A 1083 -19.99 11.17 0.79
CA VAL A 1083 -19.68 10.09 1.73
C VAL A 1083 -18.18 9.84 1.81
N ALA A 1084 -17.44 9.94 0.69
CA ALA A 1084 -15.97 9.90 0.70
C ALA A 1084 -15.34 11.06 1.50
N MET A 1085 -15.94 12.27 1.52
CA MET A 1085 -15.48 13.37 2.38
C MET A 1085 -15.67 13.07 3.87
N LEU A 1086 -16.73 12.35 4.26
CA LEU A 1086 -16.92 11.90 5.65
C LEU A 1086 -15.97 10.75 6.01
N HIS A 1087 -15.71 9.85 5.07
CA HIS A 1087 -14.75 8.74 5.24
C HIS A 1087 -13.31 9.25 5.42
N ASN A 1088 -12.91 10.30 4.66
CA ASN A 1088 -11.66 11.03 4.87
C ASN A 1088 -11.55 11.63 6.29
N LEU A 1089 -12.65 12.09 6.89
CA LEU A 1089 -12.65 12.66 8.26
C LEU A 1089 -12.39 11.61 9.34
N GLU A 1090 -12.75 10.36 9.10
CA GLU A 1090 -12.40 9.22 9.96
C GLU A 1090 -11.05 8.58 9.61
N SER A 1091 -10.27 9.18 8.70
CA SER A 1091 -8.99 8.63 8.20
C SER A 1091 -9.12 7.33 7.41
N ASN A 1092 -10.24 7.16 6.68
CA ASN A 1092 -10.54 6.02 5.80
C ASN A 1092 -10.61 4.64 6.50
N PRO A 1093 -11.48 4.47 7.53
CA PRO A 1093 -11.65 3.18 8.21
C PRO A 1093 -12.17 2.10 7.26
N GLU A 1094 -11.69 0.86 7.41
CA GLU A 1094 -12.28 -0.30 6.73
C GLU A 1094 -13.70 -0.57 7.26
N ALA A 1095 -14.61 -1.00 6.38
CA ALA A 1095 -15.94 -1.43 6.79
C ALA A 1095 -15.86 -2.78 7.53
N ALA A 1096 -16.60 -2.92 8.64
CA ALA A 1096 -16.62 -4.17 9.42
C ALA A 1096 -17.36 -5.33 8.71
N SER A 1097 -18.01 -5.06 7.58
CA SER A 1097 -18.69 -6.06 6.75
C SER A 1097 -18.65 -5.68 5.26
N ASP A 1098 -18.70 -6.68 4.37
CA ASP A 1098 -18.80 -6.50 2.92
C ASP A 1098 -20.20 -6.02 2.46
N ALA A 1099 -21.00 -5.42 3.36
CA ALA A 1099 -22.34 -4.99 3.04
C ALA A 1099 -22.32 -3.78 2.10
N SER A 1100 -22.68 -4.01 0.84
CA SER A 1100 -22.80 -2.99 -0.19
C SER A 1100 -24.22 -2.93 -0.77
N LEU A 1101 -24.60 -1.76 -1.30
CA LEU A 1101 -25.87 -1.59 -2.01
C LEU A 1101 -25.71 -2.02 -3.49
N PRO A 1102 -26.73 -2.62 -4.13
CA PRO A 1102 -26.58 -3.31 -5.42
C PRO A 1102 -26.13 -2.44 -6.60
N ASP A 1103 -26.24 -1.11 -6.49
CA ASP A 1103 -25.86 -0.13 -7.50
C ASP A 1103 -24.48 0.51 -7.25
N VAL A 1104 -23.75 0.08 -6.23
CA VAL A 1104 -22.37 0.51 -5.93
C VAL A 1104 -21.39 -0.44 -6.62
N PRO A 1105 -20.66 -0.01 -7.68
CA PRO A 1105 -19.62 -0.84 -8.28
C PRO A 1105 -18.45 -1.02 -7.31
N GLU A 1106 -17.91 -2.24 -7.21
CA GLU A 1106 -16.74 -2.57 -6.39
C GLU A 1106 -15.52 -1.68 -6.69
N ASN A 1107 -15.40 -1.16 -7.91
CA ASN A 1107 -14.31 -0.29 -8.36
C ASN A 1107 -14.66 1.21 -8.38
N ALA A 1108 -15.79 1.63 -7.80
CA ALA A 1108 -16.10 3.05 -7.65
C ALA A 1108 -15.19 3.66 -6.57
N PHE A 1109 -14.70 4.89 -6.79
CA PHE A 1109 -13.80 5.57 -5.85
C PHE A 1109 -14.40 5.82 -4.45
N TYR A 1110 -15.70 5.62 -4.29
CA TYR A 1110 -16.46 5.76 -3.05
C TYR A 1110 -16.99 4.43 -2.50
N ALA A 1111 -16.60 3.27 -3.06
CA ALA A 1111 -17.16 1.97 -2.68
C ALA A 1111 -16.95 1.68 -1.19
N ASP A 1112 -15.70 1.76 -0.72
CA ASP A 1112 -15.33 1.54 0.68
C ASP A 1112 -16.03 2.54 1.61
N ALA A 1113 -16.04 3.82 1.24
CA ALA A 1113 -16.73 4.88 1.97
C ALA A 1113 -18.24 4.62 2.08
N ALA A 1114 -18.87 4.10 1.03
CA ALA A 1114 -20.30 3.77 1.01
C ALA A 1114 -20.62 2.52 1.84
N ALA A 1115 -19.74 1.51 1.86
CA ALA A 1115 -19.86 0.34 2.72
C ALA A 1115 -19.71 0.72 4.20
N TRP A 1116 -18.65 1.46 4.55
CA TRP A 1116 -18.43 1.99 5.89
C TRP A 1116 -19.62 2.82 6.38
N ALA A 1117 -20.09 3.78 5.57
CA ALA A 1117 -21.22 4.63 5.95
C ALA A 1117 -22.55 3.84 6.07
N LEU A 1118 -22.70 2.71 5.38
CA LEU A 1118 -23.86 1.83 5.51
C LEU A 1118 -23.83 1.05 6.82
N GLU A 1119 -22.66 0.52 7.20
CA GLU A 1119 -22.43 -0.20 8.47
C GLU A 1119 -22.66 0.74 9.67
N GLU A 1120 -22.09 1.95 9.63
CA GLU A 1120 -22.25 2.98 10.69
C GLU A 1120 -23.63 3.67 10.69
N GLY A 1121 -24.56 3.28 9.83
CA GLY A 1121 -25.92 3.82 9.76
C GLY A 1121 -26.04 5.26 9.22
N ILE A 1122 -24.93 5.88 8.82
CA ILE A 1122 -24.86 7.19 8.16
C ILE A 1122 -25.64 7.13 6.82
N LEU A 1123 -25.52 6.03 6.10
CA LEU A 1123 -26.15 5.71 4.82
C LEU A 1123 -27.25 4.67 5.03
N SER A 1124 -28.37 4.78 4.31
CA SER A 1124 -29.50 3.82 4.43
C SER A 1124 -30.14 3.39 3.10
N GLY A 1125 -29.58 3.83 1.97
CA GLY A 1125 -30.17 3.68 0.63
C GLY A 1125 -31.50 4.42 0.43
N VAL A 1126 -31.91 4.53 -0.84
CA VAL A 1126 -33.20 5.03 -1.32
C VAL A 1126 -34.06 3.82 -1.74
N ASP A 1127 -35.32 3.77 -1.32
CA ASP A 1127 -36.22 2.66 -1.65
C ASP A 1127 -36.68 2.71 -3.11
N MET A 1128 -36.49 1.60 -3.84
CA MET A 1128 -36.82 1.47 -5.26
C MET A 1128 -38.17 0.80 -5.50
N PRO A 1129 -38.84 1.03 -6.66
CA PRO A 1129 -40.16 0.47 -6.95
C PRO A 1129 -40.24 -1.07 -7.00
N ASP A 1130 -39.11 -1.75 -7.12
CA ASP A 1130 -39.00 -3.22 -7.10
C ASP A 1130 -38.79 -3.80 -5.69
N GLY A 1131 -38.65 -2.94 -4.67
CA GLY A 1131 -38.41 -3.31 -3.27
C GLY A 1131 -36.93 -3.42 -2.89
N THR A 1132 -36.00 -3.10 -3.79
CA THR A 1132 -34.57 -2.96 -3.46
C THR A 1132 -34.26 -1.58 -2.86
N LYS A 1133 -33.02 -1.40 -2.40
CA LYS A 1133 -32.47 -0.11 -1.97
C LYS A 1133 -31.25 0.22 -2.82
N GLU A 1134 -31.13 1.47 -3.28
CA GLU A 1134 -29.98 1.96 -4.05
C GLU A 1134 -29.26 3.11 -3.32
N PHE A 1135 -27.95 3.24 -3.49
CA PHE A 1135 -27.20 4.40 -2.99
C PHE A 1135 -27.37 5.62 -3.89
N GLN A 1136 -27.35 5.41 -5.20
CA GLN A 1136 -27.31 6.39 -6.28
C GLN A 1136 -26.08 7.31 -6.18
N GLY A 1137 -24.91 6.69 -6.00
CA GLY A 1137 -23.65 7.37 -5.64
C GLY A 1137 -23.21 8.47 -6.62
N GLU A 1138 -23.37 8.27 -7.93
CA GLU A 1138 -23.04 9.28 -8.96
C GLU A 1138 -24.05 10.43 -9.07
N SER A 1139 -25.23 10.32 -8.45
CA SER A 1139 -26.23 11.40 -8.46
C SER A 1139 -25.78 12.56 -7.57
N ALA A 1140 -26.09 13.80 -7.99
CA ALA A 1140 -25.82 14.99 -7.19
C ALA A 1140 -26.53 14.91 -5.83
N VAL A 1141 -25.81 15.13 -4.73
CA VAL A 1141 -26.39 15.16 -3.38
C VAL A 1141 -27.19 16.44 -3.19
N THR A 1142 -28.44 16.35 -2.74
CA THR A 1142 -29.28 17.53 -2.47
C THR A 1142 -28.95 18.13 -1.10
N ARG A 1143 -29.24 19.42 -0.88
CA ARG A 1143 -28.98 20.07 0.42
C ARG A 1143 -29.72 19.42 1.58
N GLU A 1144 -30.95 18.93 1.34
CA GLU A 1144 -31.70 18.16 2.33
C GLU A 1144 -31.06 16.78 2.63
N GLN A 1145 -30.41 16.14 1.65
CA GLN A 1145 -29.67 14.90 1.87
C GLN A 1145 -28.36 15.14 2.62
N VAL A 1146 -27.65 16.24 2.36
CA VAL A 1146 -26.47 16.64 3.15
C VAL A 1146 -26.85 16.80 4.63
N ALA A 1147 -27.97 17.47 4.93
CA ALA A 1147 -28.46 17.59 6.31
C ALA A 1147 -28.77 16.23 6.96
N VAL A 1148 -29.42 15.30 6.23
CA VAL A 1148 -29.71 13.93 6.73
C VAL A 1148 -28.44 13.14 7.02
N PHE A 1149 -27.46 13.15 6.11
CA PHE A 1149 -26.18 12.47 6.32
C PHE A 1149 -25.42 13.06 7.52
N LEU A 1150 -25.33 14.40 7.63
CA LEU A 1150 -24.63 15.05 8.74
C LEU A 1150 -25.30 14.83 10.09
N MET A 1151 -26.64 14.78 10.15
CA MET A 1151 -27.33 14.48 11.40
C MET A 1151 -27.05 13.05 11.88
N ARG A 1152 -26.97 12.07 10.96
CA ARG A 1152 -26.61 10.69 11.30
C ARG A 1152 -25.14 10.54 11.67
N TYR A 1153 -24.26 11.25 10.97
CA TYR A 1153 -22.84 11.29 11.31
C TYR A 1153 -22.60 11.94 12.67
N ALA A 1154 -23.34 13.01 13.02
CA ALA A 1154 -23.34 13.59 14.36
C ALA A 1154 -23.82 12.59 15.44
N ASP A 1155 -24.86 11.80 15.16
CA ASP A 1155 -25.37 10.75 16.07
C ASP A 1155 -24.33 9.61 16.25
N HIS A 1156 -23.65 9.19 15.17
CA HIS A 1156 -22.52 8.25 15.20
C HIS A 1156 -21.34 8.80 16.04
N LEU A 1157 -21.02 10.10 15.92
CA LEU A 1157 -20.03 10.80 16.75
C LEU A 1157 -20.52 11.06 18.21
N GLY A 1158 -21.74 10.67 18.58
CA GLY A 1158 -22.30 10.88 19.92
C GLY A 1158 -22.66 12.33 20.24
N MET A 1159 -22.77 13.21 19.24
CA MET A 1159 -23.10 14.63 19.40
C MET A 1159 -24.57 14.85 19.77
N ASP A 1160 -24.88 15.97 20.44
CA ASP A 1160 -26.27 16.35 20.74
C ASP A 1160 -27.03 16.82 19.48
N VAL A 1161 -27.72 15.87 18.86
CA VAL A 1161 -28.63 16.10 17.72
C VAL A 1161 -30.06 16.49 18.14
N SER A 1162 -30.29 16.97 19.38
CA SER A 1162 -31.65 17.33 19.87
C SER A 1162 -32.13 18.74 19.52
N LYS A 1163 -31.23 19.66 19.11
CA LYS A 1163 -31.58 21.03 18.72
C LYS A 1163 -32.58 21.05 17.55
N ARG A 1164 -33.62 21.88 17.63
CA ARG A 1164 -34.61 22.09 16.55
C ARG A 1164 -34.98 23.57 16.43
N ALA A 1165 -35.25 24.00 15.21
CA ALA A 1165 -35.75 25.33 14.88
C ALA A 1165 -36.94 25.24 13.91
N GLU A 1166 -37.82 26.24 13.95
CA GLU A 1166 -38.80 26.43 12.88
C GLU A 1166 -38.03 26.79 11.60
N ILE A 1167 -38.34 26.10 10.50
CA ILE A 1167 -37.70 26.34 9.19
C ILE A 1167 -38.36 27.58 8.58
N ASP A 1168 -37.98 28.77 9.05
CA ASP A 1168 -38.54 30.07 8.59
C ASP A 1168 -37.82 30.60 7.34
N PHE A 1169 -37.97 29.85 6.23
CA PHE A 1169 -37.41 30.19 4.92
C PHE A 1169 -38.52 30.22 3.85
N PRO A 1170 -38.39 31.02 2.76
CA PRO A 1170 -39.46 31.21 1.76
C PRO A 1170 -39.92 29.91 1.07
N ASP A 1171 -39.03 28.93 1.00
CA ASP A 1171 -39.16 27.63 0.37
C ASP A 1171 -39.23 26.47 1.38
N ALA A 1172 -39.47 26.74 2.67
CA ALA A 1172 -39.55 25.71 3.72
C ALA A 1172 -40.55 24.58 3.43
N GLY A 1173 -41.63 24.88 2.68
CA GLY A 1173 -42.61 23.90 2.23
C GLY A 1173 -42.12 22.96 1.11
N GLU A 1174 -40.91 23.15 0.58
CA GLU A 1174 -40.26 22.25 -0.38
C GLU A 1174 -39.32 21.23 0.28
N VAL A 1175 -39.09 21.33 1.60
CA VAL A 1175 -38.32 20.32 2.35
C VAL A 1175 -39.11 19.01 2.37
N SER A 1176 -38.47 17.92 1.94
CA SER A 1176 -39.09 16.60 1.95
C SER A 1176 -39.33 16.10 3.38
N SER A 1177 -40.46 15.42 3.61
CA SER A 1177 -40.84 14.92 4.95
C SER A 1177 -39.86 13.92 5.57
N TYR A 1178 -38.96 13.31 4.79
CA TYR A 1178 -37.89 12.45 5.30
C TYR A 1178 -36.68 13.23 5.84
N ALA A 1179 -36.55 14.50 5.46
CA ALA A 1179 -35.43 15.37 5.81
C ALA A 1179 -35.83 16.55 6.73
N GLU A 1180 -37.12 16.76 6.98
CA GLU A 1180 -37.66 17.85 7.82
C GLU A 1180 -36.97 17.94 9.20
N ASP A 1181 -36.78 16.80 9.87
CA ASP A 1181 -36.14 16.74 11.20
C ASP A 1181 -34.65 17.11 11.15
N ALA A 1182 -33.93 16.59 10.15
CA ALA A 1182 -32.51 16.86 9.93
C ALA A 1182 -32.24 18.30 9.46
N MET A 1183 -33.10 18.85 8.60
CA MET A 1183 -33.02 20.24 8.17
C MET A 1183 -33.34 21.21 9.33
N SER A 1184 -34.33 20.88 10.17
CA SER A 1184 -34.63 21.65 11.39
C SER A 1184 -33.45 21.67 12.36
N TRP A 1185 -32.77 20.54 12.55
CA TRP A 1185 -31.54 20.46 13.35
C TRP A 1185 -30.37 21.24 12.72
N ALA A 1186 -30.16 21.10 11.40
CA ALA A 1186 -29.03 21.72 10.71
C ALA A 1186 -29.17 23.25 10.61
N VAL A 1187 -30.39 23.77 10.48
CA VAL A 1187 -30.71 25.20 10.64
C VAL A 1187 -30.49 25.66 12.09
N ALA A 1188 -31.01 24.92 13.07
CA ALA A 1188 -30.84 25.25 14.50
C ALA A 1188 -29.38 25.27 14.96
N SER A 1189 -28.52 24.52 14.27
CA SER A 1189 -27.09 24.40 14.55
C SER A 1189 -26.22 25.29 13.66
N GLY A 1190 -26.82 26.15 12.82
CA GLY A 1190 -26.11 27.12 11.98
C GLY A 1190 -25.38 26.53 10.76
N LEU A 1191 -25.56 25.24 10.47
CA LEU A 1191 -24.95 24.58 9.31
C LEU A 1191 -25.51 25.18 8.01
N PHE A 1192 -26.84 25.33 7.93
CA PHE A 1192 -27.55 25.97 6.82
C PHE A 1192 -28.12 27.33 7.23
N THR A 1193 -27.76 28.37 6.46
CA THR A 1193 -28.11 29.77 6.72
C THR A 1193 -29.01 30.38 5.64
N GLY A 1194 -29.34 29.63 4.58
CA GLY A 1194 -30.03 30.11 3.37
C GLY A 1194 -29.09 30.78 2.36
N ASP A 1195 -29.56 30.98 1.13
CA ASP A 1195 -28.88 31.74 0.07
C ASP A 1195 -28.92 33.25 0.35
N ASP A 1196 -27.78 33.93 0.39
CA ASP A 1196 -27.68 35.36 0.74
C ASP A 1196 -28.39 36.32 -0.25
N VAL A 1197 -28.84 35.82 -1.41
CA VAL A 1197 -29.48 36.62 -2.47
C VAL A 1197 -31.00 36.41 -2.51
N THR A 1198 -31.48 35.19 -2.30
CA THR A 1198 -32.93 34.85 -2.32
C THR A 1198 -33.53 34.62 -0.94
N GLY A 1199 -32.70 34.24 0.04
CA GLY A 1199 -33.13 33.82 1.37
C GLY A 1199 -33.71 32.41 1.42
N GLU A 1200 -33.57 31.60 0.36
CA GLU A 1200 -34.12 30.25 0.24
C GLU A 1200 -33.09 29.19 0.68
N LEU A 1201 -33.54 28.05 1.22
CA LEU A 1201 -32.68 26.90 1.54
C LEU A 1201 -32.29 26.09 0.30
N ASN A 1202 -33.14 26.09 -0.71
CA ASN A 1202 -33.08 25.28 -1.91
C ASN A 1202 -32.85 23.78 -1.58
N PRO A 1203 -33.76 23.13 -0.81
CA PRO A 1203 -33.52 21.83 -0.17
C PRO A 1203 -33.33 20.69 -1.17
N ALA A 1204 -34.15 20.66 -2.23
CA ALA A 1204 -34.12 19.63 -3.28
C ALA A 1204 -33.05 19.89 -4.36
N ASP A 1205 -32.37 21.05 -4.34
CA ASP A 1205 -31.30 21.36 -5.28
C ASP A 1205 -30.00 20.63 -4.90
N GLY A 1206 -29.28 20.14 -5.91
CA GLY A 1206 -27.95 19.55 -5.73
C GLY A 1206 -26.96 20.58 -5.16
N ALA A 1207 -26.19 20.22 -4.13
CA ALA A 1207 -25.17 21.09 -3.53
C ALA A 1207 -23.91 21.18 -4.41
N ALA A 1208 -23.27 22.35 -4.41
CA ALA A 1208 -21.97 22.56 -5.04
C ALA A 1208 -20.80 22.18 -4.10
N ARG A 1209 -19.63 21.88 -4.66
CA ARG A 1209 -18.47 21.38 -3.90
C ARG A 1209 -17.94 22.36 -2.86
N ALA A 1210 -17.94 23.66 -3.18
CA ALA A 1210 -17.64 24.72 -2.22
C ALA A 1210 -18.70 24.83 -1.11
N GLU A 1211 -19.99 24.71 -1.43
CA GLU A 1211 -21.06 24.75 -0.42
C GLU A 1211 -20.95 23.59 0.56
N VAL A 1212 -20.67 22.39 0.05
CA VAL A 1212 -20.42 21.18 0.86
C VAL A 1212 -19.21 21.36 1.77
N ALA A 1213 -18.09 21.87 1.25
CA ALA A 1213 -16.90 22.16 2.05
C ALA A 1213 -17.18 23.19 3.17
N THR A 1214 -17.93 24.26 2.87
CA THR A 1214 -18.37 25.25 3.88
C THR A 1214 -19.22 24.63 4.98
N VAL A 1215 -20.16 23.73 4.63
CA VAL A 1215 -20.99 23.05 5.63
C VAL A 1215 -20.18 22.07 6.47
N LEU A 1216 -19.20 21.36 5.89
CA LEU A 1216 -18.28 20.50 6.65
C LEU A 1216 -17.37 21.29 7.60
N MET A 1217 -16.86 22.45 7.17
CA MET A 1217 -16.12 23.38 8.03
C MET A 1217 -16.96 23.83 9.23
N ARG A 1218 -18.22 24.25 8.99
CA ARG A 1218 -19.17 24.60 10.06
C ARG A 1218 -19.48 23.41 10.98
N PHE A 1219 -19.57 22.20 10.43
CA PHE A 1219 -19.82 20.98 11.20
C PHE A 1219 -18.66 20.65 12.14
N ILE A 1220 -17.41 20.71 11.66
CA ILE A 1220 -16.23 20.44 12.49
C ILE A 1220 -16.06 21.51 13.57
N ASN A 1221 -16.29 22.79 13.25
CA ASN A 1221 -16.29 23.85 14.26
C ASN A 1221 -17.42 23.65 15.29
N LEU A 1222 -18.60 23.15 14.88
CA LEU A 1222 -19.72 22.81 15.77
C LEU A 1222 -19.40 21.68 16.75
N MET A 1223 -18.44 20.79 16.46
CA MET A 1223 -17.98 19.76 17.41
C MET A 1223 -17.35 20.36 18.68
N TYR A 1224 -16.89 21.61 18.60
CA TYR A 1224 -16.06 22.26 19.62
C TYR A 1224 -16.67 23.53 20.24
N ALA A 1225 -17.94 23.84 19.90
CA ALA A 1225 -18.63 25.12 20.17
C ALA A 1225 -19.55 25.14 21.42
#